data_AF-A0A853F6M5-F1
#
_entry.id   AF-A0A853F6M5-F1
#
_cell.length_a   1.000
_cell.length_b   1.000
_cell.length_c   1.000
_cell.angle_alpha   90.00
_cell.angle_beta   90.00
_cell.angle_gamma   90.00
#
_symmetry.space_group_name_H-M   'P 1'
#
loop_
_entity.id
_entity.type
_entity.pdbx_description
1 polymer ?
#
loop_
_entity_poly.entity_id
_entity_poly.type
_entity_poly.pdbx_seq_one_letter_code
_entity_poly.pdbx_strand_id
1 'polypeptide(L)'
;LSLEQKVLLKKQVLDDKKEKFKRYKYSSIRSILSLPDSQKFNGVKYDTKVENTTSFGKLNGYHSIRKELNKEVFESLFANKDKFNKIAEIITYQKDDKSATQDLKEQVFNALNLDTVVTDKAINGLLNISFSGFNSLSIKALDNILPHQERGLKYHDAIKEVYKHHSQFKATNPQQYLRPLNKEENYQITNPTVKRVFSQFRKVLNAVIRKHGSFDAMHIEMARELKNSKKRKFEIETGQKEYQQEKEAIKAKFLESFGYEGSGTDLLKLRLYEQQHGKCIYSKKEIKINKLLEDKYVEIDHILPRSRTFDNSLNNKVLCLSAENQNKGNKTPFEYLTNGDKDSEKWQEYKNYVSSFANIKQAKRNKLLNTTLPKRRGNDLSNDDIENPESGFLARNLNDTAYASKFIKNFVEKNLIFAENSEIKQKVKVRSGALTNQLRYNWNIEEKNRGNNLHHAEDAIILAFATQGEVQRMSTISAKRADFKYQTSDERKVKFTPPFTDFRNTVDESIDKIFVSFAPRRKISGAAHKATIEPKDKGGKYKFPVNDGMAENGIIQRVDVFVNDKNKYQFVAFYPADFYKDDFPQLDLSGNKVDENSEFLFSLFKSDLIGFTTRTKHERLAYLGLITSGSEKTNSDIVYQPHNLASYLVPSFDKKGNEKLKKNGEPLTKPLKFKVTTLTLLKKYQVSVLGGKVEVKNEKRLPLIKQMRKNKVKK
;
A
#
# COMPACT_ATOMS: atom_id res chain seq x y z
N LEU A 1 5.62 42.44 -0.48
CA LEU A 1 4.38 43.24 -0.47
C LEU A 1 4.28 43.95 0.86
N SER A 2 4.16 45.27 0.85
CA SER A 2 3.85 46.07 2.04
C SER A 2 2.44 45.74 2.57
N LEU A 3 2.10 46.21 3.77
CA LEU A 3 0.76 46.03 4.33
C LEU A 3 -0.30 46.72 3.45
N GLU A 4 -0.03 47.93 2.98
CA GLU A 4 -0.89 48.68 2.06
C GLU A 4 -1.14 47.93 0.75
N GLN A 5 -0.08 47.37 0.14
CA GLN A 5 -0.21 46.55 -1.07
C GLN A 5 -1.07 45.31 -0.85
N LYS A 6 -1.00 44.69 0.35
CA LYS A 6 -1.86 43.55 0.70
C LYS A 6 -3.32 43.97 0.87
N VAL A 7 -3.58 45.09 1.54
CA VAL A 7 -4.93 45.64 1.71
C VAL A 7 -5.54 46.01 0.36
N LEU A 8 -4.77 46.68 -0.51
CA LEU A 8 -5.17 47.01 -1.87
C LEU A 8 -5.52 45.76 -2.68
N LEU A 9 -4.65 44.74 -2.65
CA LEU A 9 -4.94 43.46 -3.31
C LEU A 9 -6.19 42.78 -2.75
N LYS A 10 -6.33 42.71 -1.42
CA LYS A 10 -7.50 42.08 -0.77
C LYS A 10 -8.79 42.79 -1.19
N LYS A 11 -8.79 44.12 -1.18
CA LYS A 11 -9.94 44.93 -1.61
C LYS A 11 -10.25 44.68 -3.08
N GLN A 12 -9.27 44.80 -3.97
CA GLN A 12 -9.49 44.60 -5.42
C GLN A 12 -9.94 43.18 -5.76
N VAL A 13 -9.43 42.16 -5.07
CA VAL A 13 -9.84 40.76 -5.27
C VAL A 13 -11.28 40.49 -4.83
N LEU A 14 -11.80 41.24 -3.85
CA LEU A 14 -13.19 41.11 -3.37
C LEU A 14 -14.15 42.04 -4.11
N ASP A 15 -13.67 43.23 -4.51
CA ASP A 15 -14.41 44.28 -5.22
C ASP A 15 -14.41 44.11 -6.74
N ASP A 16 -13.76 43.09 -7.30
CA ASP A 16 -13.73 42.84 -8.75
C ASP A 16 -15.14 42.48 -9.26
N LYS A 17 -15.95 43.53 -9.45
CA LYS A 17 -17.31 43.54 -10.02
C LYS A 17 -17.33 43.05 -11.45
N LYS A 18 -16.16 42.94 -12.10
CA LYS A 18 -16.01 42.25 -13.36
C LYS A 18 -15.63 40.82 -13.01
N GLU A 19 -16.56 39.89 -13.20
CA GLU A 19 -16.33 38.44 -13.21
C GLU A 19 -15.26 37.96 -14.24
N LYS A 20 -14.49 38.89 -14.82
CA LYS A 20 -13.41 38.69 -15.80
C LYS A 20 -12.30 37.78 -15.29
N PHE A 21 -12.04 37.72 -13.98
CA PHE A 21 -10.92 36.95 -13.45
C PHE A 21 -11.37 35.83 -12.50
N LYS A 22 -11.95 34.75 -13.06
CA LYS A 22 -12.03 33.43 -12.38
C LYS A 22 -10.66 32.92 -11.90
N ARG A 23 -9.56 33.52 -12.38
CA ARG A 23 -8.17 33.24 -12.01
C ARG A 23 -7.39 34.55 -11.95
N TYR A 24 -6.74 34.83 -10.83
CA TYR A 24 -5.80 35.93 -10.73
C TYR A 24 -4.47 35.49 -11.34
N LYS A 25 -3.99 36.21 -12.35
CA LYS A 25 -2.69 35.97 -13.01
C LYS A 25 -1.63 36.89 -12.41
N TYR A 26 -0.36 36.53 -12.55
CA TYR A 26 0.74 37.40 -12.08
C TYR A 26 0.73 38.76 -12.77
N SER A 27 0.32 38.84 -14.03
CA SER A 27 0.12 40.12 -14.73
C SER A 27 -0.99 40.98 -14.12
N SER A 28 -2.09 40.37 -13.68
CA SER A 28 -3.16 41.05 -12.94
C SER A 28 -2.62 41.63 -11.63
N ILE A 29 -1.82 40.85 -10.88
CA ILE A 29 -1.22 41.30 -9.61
C ILE A 29 -0.25 42.47 -9.85
N ARG A 30 0.58 42.40 -10.88
CA ARG A 30 1.47 43.50 -11.29
C ARG A 30 0.69 44.77 -11.59
N SER A 31 -0.39 44.66 -12.36
CA SER A 31 -1.26 45.79 -12.71
C SER A 31 -1.96 46.40 -11.49
N ILE A 32 -2.50 45.58 -10.59
CA ILE A 32 -3.20 46.06 -9.37
C ILE A 32 -2.23 46.81 -8.44
N LEU A 33 -0.99 46.33 -8.35
CA LEU A 33 0.03 46.88 -7.48
C LEU A 33 0.90 47.97 -8.13
N SER A 34 0.65 48.26 -9.42
CA SER A 34 1.46 49.18 -10.23
C SER A 34 2.97 48.90 -10.14
N LEU A 35 3.37 47.62 -10.19
CA LEU A 35 4.79 47.25 -10.06
C LEU A 35 5.54 47.45 -11.40
N PRO A 36 6.74 48.06 -11.39
CA PRO A 36 7.53 48.27 -12.60
C PRO A 36 8.06 46.96 -13.19
N ASP A 37 8.22 46.92 -14.51
CA ASP A 37 8.69 45.72 -15.25
C ASP A 37 10.08 45.24 -14.83
N SER A 38 10.90 46.12 -14.25
CA SER A 38 12.20 45.77 -13.67
C SER A 38 12.09 44.86 -12.44
N GLN A 39 10.96 44.89 -11.72
CA GLN A 39 10.73 44.04 -10.55
C GLN A 39 10.17 42.67 -10.96
N LYS A 40 10.75 41.60 -10.43
CA LYS A 40 10.37 40.22 -10.72
C LYS A 40 9.76 39.51 -9.50
N PHE A 41 8.75 38.68 -9.72
CA PHE A 41 8.17 37.80 -8.72
C PHE A 41 9.09 36.60 -8.46
N ASN A 42 9.49 36.42 -7.20
CA ASN A 42 10.28 35.26 -6.80
C ASN A 42 9.47 33.96 -7.01
N GLY A 43 10.09 32.94 -7.60
CA GLY A 43 9.46 31.66 -7.93
C GLY A 43 8.75 31.60 -9.29
N VAL A 44 8.62 32.73 -9.98
CA VAL A 44 8.19 32.77 -11.39
C VAL A 44 9.42 32.68 -12.29
N LYS A 45 9.43 31.72 -13.21
CA LYS A 45 10.49 31.60 -14.22
C LYS A 45 10.16 32.54 -15.38
N TYR A 46 10.91 33.61 -15.54
CA TYR A 46 10.68 34.60 -16.59
C TYR A 46 11.18 34.08 -17.95
N ASP A 47 10.25 33.59 -18.76
CA ASP A 47 10.34 33.44 -20.22
C ASP A 47 9.28 34.35 -20.90
N THR A 48 9.15 34.32 -22.23
CA THR A 48 8.25 35.20 -22.98
C THR A 48 6.78 35.03 -22.54
N LYS A 49 6.16 36.12 -22.05
CA LYS A 49 4.73 36.23 -21.65
C LYS A 49 4.30 35.36 -20.45
N VAL A 50 5.22 34.88 -19.60
CA VAL A 50 4.89 33.98 -18.46
C VAL A 50 3.87 34.53 -17.46
N GLU A 51 3.87 35.85 -17.22
CA GLU A 51 2.99 36.46 -16.23
C GLU A 51 1.52 36.48 -16.69
N ASN A 52 1.30 36.46 -18.00
CA ASN A 52 -0.02 36.41 -18.63
C ASN A 52 -0.61 34.99 -18.68
N THR A 53 0.21 33.97 -18.47
CA THR A 53 -0.22 32.56 -18.50
C THR A 53 -0.24 31.93 -17.12
N THR A 54 0.59 32.40 -16.18
CA THR A 54 0.73 31.83 -14.84
C THR A 54 -0.32 32.38 -13.87
N SER A 55 -1.09 31.49 -13.25
CA SER A 55 -2.06 31.84 -12.20
C SER A 55 -1.34 32.08 -10.88
N PHE A 56 -1.59 33.22 -10.25
CA PHE A 56 -1.20 33.53 -8.87
C PHE A 56 -2.09 32.81 -7.86
N GLY A 57 -3.42 32.85 -8.06
CA GLY A 57 -4.39 32.22 -7.16
C GLY A 57 -5.80 32.18 -7.73
N LYS A 58 -6.67 31.38 -7.10
CA LYS A 58 -8.08 31.23 -7.50
C LYS A 58 -8.95 31.11 -6.25
N LEU A 59 -10.03 31.89 -6.18
CA LEU A 59 -11.02 31.81 -5.11
C LEU A 59 -12.24 31.01 -5.57
N ASN A 60 -12.02 29.76 -5.99
CA ASN A 60 -13.07 28.94 -6.61
C ASN A 60 -14.32 28.82 -5.72
N GLY A 61 -14.15 28.54 -4.42
CA GLY A 61 -15.28 28.40 -3.50
C GLY A 61 -16.13 29.66 -3.38
N TYR A 62 -15.48 30.82 -3.26
CA TYR A 62 -16.15 32.12 -3.21
C TYR A 62 -16.98 32.40 -4.47
N HIS A 63 -16.36 32.28 -5.65
CA HIS A 63 -17.05 32.58 -6.92
C HIS A 63 -18.13 31.57 -7.26
N SER A 64 -17.93 30.29 -6.93
CA SER A 64 -18.96 29.25 -7.10
C SER A 64 -20.22 29.57 -6.28
N ILE A 65 -20.06 29.92 -4.99
CA ILE A 65 -21.20 30.28 -4.14
C ILE A 65 -21.84 31.59 -4.61
N ARG A 66 -21.02 32.60 -4.93
CA ARG A 66 -21.52 33.92 -5.37
C ARG A 66 -22.40 33.85 -6.61
N LYS A 67 -22.06 32.97 -7.56
CA LYS A 67 -22.76 32.81 -8.84
C LYS A 67 -24.17 32.26 -8.65
N GLU A 68 -24.37 31.36 -7.69
CA GLU A 68 -25.64 30.67 -7.50
C GLU A 68 -26.60 31.41 -6.54
N LEU A 69 -26.11 32.45 -5.85
CA LEU A 69 -26.90 33.25 -4.90
C LEU A 69 -27.19 34.65 -5.46
N ASN A 70 -28.39 35.16 -5.13
CA ASN A 70 -28.70 36.57 -5.38
C ASN A 70 -27.80 37.49 -4.52
N LYS A 71 -27.69 38.76 -4.89
CA LYS A 71 -26.74 39.69 -4.26
C LYS A 71 -27.00 39.88 -2.77
N GLU A 72 -28.24 40.11 -2.36
CA GLU A 72 -28.61 40.42 -0.98
C GLU A 72 -28.40 39.21 -0.05
N VAL A 73 -28.84 38.02 -0.47
CA VAL A 73 -28.66 36.76 0.25
C VAL A 73 -27.18 36.44 0.37
N PHE A 74 -26.41 36.63 -0.70
CA PHE A 74 -24.97 36.45 -0.67
C PHE A 74 -24.29 37.40 0.32
N GLU A 75 -24.59 38.70 0.27
CA GLU A 75 -23.96 39.70 1.14
C GLU A 75 -24.25 39.43 2.62
N SER A 76 -25.49 39.03 2.95
CA SER A 76 -25.87 38.61 4.30
C SER A 76 -25.11 37.37 4.78
N LEU A 77 -25.04 36.33 3.94
CA LEU A 77 -24.30 35.11 4.25
C LEU A 77 -22.79 35.34 4.34
N PHE A 78 -22.23 36.17 3.47
CA PHE A 78 -20.80 36.45 3.41
C PHE A 78 -20.34 37.34 4.58
N ALA A 79 -21.19 38.23 5.07
CA ALA A 79 -20.94 38.99 6.30
C ALA A 79 -20.82 38.07 7.52
N ASN A 80 -21.52 36.92 7.53
CA ASN A 80 -21.40 35.90 8.56
C ASN A 80 -20.43 34.78 8.13
N LYS A 81 -19.16 34.94 8.49
CA LYS A 81 -18.09 33.99 8.16
C LYS A 81 -18.41 32.53 8.54
N ASP A 82 -19.04 32.29 9.68
CA ASP A 82 -19.35 30.94 10.15
C ASP A 82 -20.41 30.27 9.27
N LYS A 83 -21.45 31.03 8.91
CA LYS A 83 -22.49 30.56 7.98
C LYS A 83 -21.93 30.33 6.58
N PHE A 84 -21.08 31.22 6.09
CA PHE A 84 -20.43 31.06 4.79
C PHE A 84 -19.54 29.81 4.74
N ASN A 85 -18.75 29.57 5.79
CA ASN A 85 -17.95 28.35 5.92
C ASN A 85 -18.83 27.10 6.02
N LYS A 86 -19.98 27.18 6.72
CA LYS A 86 -20.92 26.08 6.88
C LYS A 86 -21.55 25.65 5.55
N ILE A 87 -21.82 26.58 4.63
CA ILE A 87 -22.25 26.25 3.26
C ILE A 87 -21.21 25.36 2.57
N ALA A 88 -19.94 25.78 2.59
CA ALA A 88 -18.86 25.01 1.98
C ALA A 88 -18.67 23.65 2.66
N GLU A 89 -18.81 23.58 3.99
CA GLU A 89 -18.76 22.34 4.77
C GLU A 89 -19.87 21.36 4.33
N ILE A 90 -21.13 21.79 4.33
CA ILE A 90 -22.29 20.95 3.98
C ILE A 90 -22.17 20.44 2.54
N ILE A 91 -21.90 21.31 1.57
CA ILE A 91 -21.74 20.92 0.15
C ILE A 91 -20.54 19.97 -0.05
N THR A 92 -19.54 20.05 0.82
CA THR A 92 -18.38 19.14 0.78
C THR A 92 -18.72 17.77 1.36
N TYR A 93 -19.45 17.70 2.48
CA TYR A 93 -19.80 16.44 3.15
C TYR A 93 -21.00 15.72 2.54
N GLN A 94 -22.10 16.45 2.33
CA GLN A 94 -23.34 15.89 1.80
C GLN A 94 -23.25 15.76 0.28
N LYS A 95 -23.55 14.57 -0.22
CA LYS A 95 -23.47 14.24 -1.66
C LYS A 95 -24.82 13.84 -2.26
N ASP A 96 -25.86 13.84 -1.43
CA ASP A 96 -27.25 13.71 -1.86
C ASP A 96 -28.01 15.00 -1.56
N ASP A 97 -28.92 15.35 -2.47
CA ASP A 97 -29.65 16.62 -2.42
C ASP A 97 -30.58 16.71 -1.22
N LYS A 98 -31.10 15.59 -0.73
CA LYS A 98 -32.04 15.54 0.39
C LYS A 98 -31.35 15.97 1.69
N SER A 99 -30.24 15.33 2.05
CA SER A 99 -29.48 15.66 3.25
C SER A 99 -28.84 17.05 3.14
N ALA A 100 -28.32 17.42 1.95
CA ALA A 100 -27.79 18.76 1.73
C ALA A 100 -28.85 19.86 1.92
N THR A 101 -30.06 19.66 1.37
CA THR A 101 -31.19 20.58 1.53
C THR A 101 -31.56 20.76 3.00
N GLN A 102 -31.71 19.65 3.73
CA GLN A 102 -32.06 19.70 5.15
C GLN A 102 -31.02 20.46 5.96
N ASP A 103 -29.74 20.11 5.82
CA ASP A 103 -28.65 20.75 6.56
C ASP A 103 -28.50 22.23 6.20
N LEU A 104 -28.65 22.61 4.91
CA LEU A 104 -28.62 24.01 4.49
C LEU A 104 -29.78 24.79 5.10
N LYS A 105 -31.01 24.24 5.09
CA LYS A 105 -32.16 24.87 5.74
C LYS A 105 -31.90 25.09 7.21
N GLU A 106 -31.59 24.03 7.96
CA GLU A 106 -31.47 24.07 9.42
C GLU A 106 -30.25 24.86 9.91
N GLN A 107 -29.08 24.62 9.31
CA GLN A 107 -27.81 25.14 9.83
C GLN A 107 -27.39 26.47 9.20
N VAL A 108 -27.90 26.82 8.02
CA VAL A 108 -27.53 28.06 7.31
C VAL A 108 -28.71 29.04 7.28
N PHE A 109 -29.81 28.69 6.62
CA PHE A 109 -30.87 29.63 6.24
C PHE A 109 -31.91 29.91 7.32
N ASN A 110 -32.19 28.99 8.24
CA ASN A 110 -33.24 29.15 9.27
C ASN A 110 -33.08 30.43 10.12
N ALA A 111 -31.83 30.84 10.37
CA ALA A 111 -31.53 32.01 11.18
C ALA A 111 -31.59 33.35 10.42
N LEU A 112 -31.85 33.34 9.10
CA LEU A 112 -31.84 34.54 8.26
C LEU A 112 -33.22 35.18 8.06
N ASN A 113 -34.30 34.58 8.58
CA ASN A 113 -35.69 35.06 8.45
C ASN A 113 -36.05 35.48 7.02
N LEU A 114 -35.58 34.72 6.02
CA LEU A 114 -35.87 34.97 4.61
C LEU A 114 -37.19 34.30 4.22
N ASP A 115 -37.83 34.85 3.19
CA ASP A 115 -38.98 34.21 2.56
C ASP A 115 -38.65 32.79 2.08
N THR A 116 -39.63 31.89 2.15
CA THR A 116 -39.45 30.47 1.82
C THR A 116 -39.08 30.26 0.36
N VAL A 117 -39.64 31.05 -0.57
CA VAL A 117 -39.33 30.97 -2.00
C VAL A 117 -37.89 31.41 -2.28
N VAL A 118 -37.44 32.47 -1.60
CA VAL A 118 -36.05 32.96 -1.71
C VAL A 118 -35.07 31.94 -1.16
N THR A 119 -35.41 31.33 -0.02
CA THR A 119 -34.61 30.30 0.64
C THR A 119 -34.49 29.04 -0.24
N ASP A 120 -35.60 28.54 -0.76
CA ASP A 120 -35.61 27.35 -1.62
C ASP A 120 -34.85 27.60 -2.93
N LYS A 121 -34.98 28.78 -3.52
CA LYS A 121 -34.19 29.17 -4.72
C LYS A 121 -32.69 29.19 -4.42
N ALA A 122 -32.29 29.76 -3.28
CA ALA A 122 -30.89 29.80 -2.87
C ALA A 122 -30.33 28.40 -2.65
N ILE A 123 -31.08 27.51 -1.98
CA ILE A 123 -30.68 26.12 -1.75
C ILE A 123 -30.54 25.38 -3.08
N ASN A 124 -31.54 25.45 -3.95
CA ASN A 124 -31.49 24.80 -5.26
C ASN A 124 -30.28 25.27 -6.10
N GLY A 125 -29.92 26.56 -6.02
CA GLY A 125 -28.69 27.07 -6.63
C GLY A 125 -27.43 26.44 -6.02
N LEU A 126 -27.34 26.37 -4.69
CA LEU A 126 -26.20 25.78 -3.99
C LEU A 126 -26.03 24.28 -4.26
N LEU A 127 -27.11 23.54 -4.51
CA LEU A 127 -27.06 22.11 -4.87
C LEU A 127 -26.39 21.86 -6.23
N ASN A 128 -26.31 22.86 -7.11
CA ASN A 128 -25.56 22.76 -8.37
C ASN A 128 -24.03 22.75 -8.16
N ILE A 129 -23.57 23.06 -6.94
CA ILE A 129 -22.15 23.14 -6.61
C ILE A 129 -21.69 21.81 -6.03
N SER A 130 -20.49 21.36 -6.41
CA SER A 130 -19.84 20.21 -5.79
C SER A 130 -18.42 20.56 -5.36
N PHE A 131 -18.16 20.49 -4.05
CA PHE A 131 -16.83 20.67 -3.47
C PHE A 131 -16.21 19.35 -3.04
N SER A 132 -14.88 19.31 -3.03
CA SER A 132 -14.10 18.16 -2.58
C SER A 132 -12.78 18.60 -1.95
N GLY A 133 -12.29 17.78 -1.02
CA GLY A 133 -11.05 18.02 -0.30
C GLY A 133 -11.22 18.91 0.93
N PHE A 134 -10.25 18.83 1.83
CA PHE A 134 -10.23 19.58 3.09
C PHE A 134 -8.87 20.24 3.26
N ASN A 135 -8.86 21.38 3.96
CA ASN A 135 -7.61 21.98 4.41
C ASN A 135 -6.98 21.11 5.51
N SER A 136 -5.65 21.14 5.63
CA SER A 136 -4.93 20.46 6.72
C SER A 136 -5.08 21.18 8.07
N LEU A 137 -5.57 22.42 8.07
CA LEU A 137 -5.87 23.20 9.26
C LEU A 137 -7.39 23.30 9.47
N SER A 138 -7.83 23.21 10.71
CA SER A 138 -9.23 23.47 11.07
C SER A 138 -9.56 24.96 10.93
N ILE A 139 -10.85 25.28 10.80
CA ILE A 139 -11.34 26.67 10.75
C ILE A 139 -10.86 27.44 11.99
N LYS A 140 -11.03 26.86 13.19
CA LYS A 140 -10.53 27.44 14.45
C LYS A 140 -9.03 27.77 14.42
N ALA A 141 -8.21 26.90 13.83
CA ALA A 141 -6.77 27.17 13.71
C ALA A 141 -6.49 28.30 12.71
N LEU A 142 -7.21 28.33 11.58
CA LEU A 142 -7.11 29.40 10.59
C LEU A 142 -7.53 30.75 11.19
N ASP A 143 -8.59 30.79 11.99
CA ASP A 143 -9.09 32.01 12.63
C ASP A 143 -8.07 32.63 13.58
N ASN A 144 -7.29 31.79 14.26
CA ASN A 144 -6.21 32.27 15.11
C ASN A 144 -4.95 32.66 14.31
N ILE A 145 -4.64 31.97 13.20
CA ILE A 145 -3.40 32.18 12.44
C ILE A 145 -3.51 33.36 11.46
N LEU A 146 -4.62 33.48 10.73
CA LEU A 146 -4.78 34.43 9.65
C LEU A 146 -4.60 35.90 10.08
N PRO A 147 -5.11 36.37 11.25
CA PRO A 147 -4.90 37.75 11.69
C PRO A 147 -3.42 38.15 11.83
N HIS A 148 -2.55 37.20 12.21
CA HIS A 148 -1.11 37.44 12.27
C HIS A 148 -0.49 37.51 10.87
N GLN A 149 -0.95 36.67 9.94
CA GLN A 149 -0.48 36.70 8.55
C GLN A 149 -0.93 37.97 7.81
N GLU A 150 -2.13 38.47 8.10
CA GLU A 150 -2.64 39.74 7.59
C GLU A 150 -1.76 40.92 8.03
N ARG A 151 -1.32 40.92 9.30
CA ARG A 151 -0.34 41.89 9.84
C ARG A 151 1.07 41.75 9.25
N GLY A 152 1.34 40.69 8.50
CA GLY A 152 2.57 40.52 7.75
C GLY A 152 3.49 39.42 8.21
N LEU A 153 3.15 38.71 9.29
CA LEU A 153 3.95 37.60 9.79
C LEU A 153 3.95 36.45 8.77
N LYS A 154 5.10 35.81 8.60
CA LYS A 154 5.17 34.57 7.82
C LYS A 154 4.41 33.49 8.58
N TYR A 155 3.95 32.47 7.86
CA TYR A 155 3.19 31.36 8.45
C TYR A 155 3.86 30.74 9.69
N HIS A 156 5.17 30.51 9.64
CA HIS A 156 5.89 29.91 10.76
C HIS A 156 5.99 30.84 11.98
N ASP A 157 6.04 32.15 11.77
CA ASP A 157 6.06 33.14 12.86
C ASP A 157 4.66 33.30 13.45
N ALA A 158 3.62 33.40 12.60
CA ALA A 158 2.23 33.39 13.04
C ALA A 158 1.90 32.16 13.91
N ILE A 159 2.41 30.98 13.54
CA ILE A 159 2.25 29.79 14.38
C ILE A 159 3.02 29.87 15.69
N LYS A 160 4.23 30.47 15.71
CA LYS A 160 4.98 30.64 16.96
C LYS A 160 4.21 31.54 17.93
N GLU A 161 3.60 32.61 17.43
CA GLU A 161 2.76 33.51 18.24
C GLU A 161 1.56 32.78 18.85
N VAL A 162 0.86 31.95 18.08
CA VAL A 162 -0.39 31.31 18.53
C VAL A 162 -0.14 30.01 19.30
N TYR A 163 0.80 29.19 18.85
CA TYR A 163 0.96 27.79 19.29
C TYR A 163 2.40 27.41 19.67
N LYS A 164 3.33 28.38 19.80
CA LYS A 164 4.79 28.21 20.04
C LYS A 164 5.55 27.46 18.95
N HIS A 165 5.04 26.35 18.40
CA HIS A 165 5.65 25.63 17.30
C HIS A 165 4.65 24.83 16.45
N HIS A 166 4.91 24.70 15.15
CA HIS A 166 4.05 23.99 14.18
C HIS A 166 3.97 22.47 14.39
N SER A 167 4.69 21.92 15.37
CA SER A 167 4.71 20.49 15.69
C SER A 167 4.13 20.15 17.06
N GLN A 168 3.77 21.16 17.87
CA GLN A 168 3.37 20.99 19.28
C GLN A 168 1.88 20.68 19.49
N PHE A 169 1.13 20.41 18.43
CA PHE A 169 -0.32 20.16 18.47
C PHE A 169 -0.77 18.85 19.13
N LYS A 170 0.13 18.05 19.73
CA LYS A 170 -0.23 16.82 20.44
C LYS A 170 0.51 16.75 21.77
N ALA A 171 -0.24 16.63 22.88
CA ALA A 171 0.33 16.28 24.17
C ALA A 171 1.16 14.99 24.03
N THR A 172 2.44 15.07 24.39
CA THR A 172 3.34 13.92 24.44
C THR A 172 3.27 13.36 25.85
N ASN A 173 2.86 12.10 25.98
CA ASN A 173 2.95 11.34 27.22
C ASN A 173 3.84 10.12 26.98
N PRO A 174 5.17 10.29 26.92
CA PRO A 174 6.10 9.20 26.64
C PRO A 174 6.07 8.17 27.78
N GLN A 175 6.18 6.89 27.41
CA GLN A 175 6.14 5.77 28.34
C GLN A 175 7.40 4.91 28.18
N GLN A 176 7.74 4.16 29.24
CA GLN A 176 8.88 3.22 29.21
C GLN A 176 8.72 2.17 28.10
N TYR A 177 7.50 1.65 27.95
CA TYR A 177 7.13 0.79 26.84
C TYR A 177 6.37 1.61 25.81
N LEU A 178 6.61 1.37 24.53
CA LEU A 178 5.74 1.95 23.50
C LEU A 178 4.30 1.56 23.84
N ARG A 179 3.31 2.45 23.64
CA ARG A 179 1.86 2.24 23.91
C ARG A 179 1.07 1.81 22.66
N PRO A 180 -0.08 1.13 22.78
CA PRO A 180 -0.86 0.73 21.61
C PRO A 180 -1.52 1.96 20.98
N LEU A 181 -2.04 1.81 19.76
CA LEU A 181 -2.88 2.84 19.15
C LEU A 181 -4.14 3.02 19.99
N ASN A 182 -4.53 4.27 20.25
CA ASN A 182 -5.83 4.56 20.83
C ASN A 182 -6.95 4.40 19.76
N LYS A 183 -8.22 4.55 20.16
CA LYS A 183 -9.36 4.38 19.25
C LYS A 183 -9.26 5.32 18.04
N GLU A 184 -9.00 6.60 18.27
CA GLU A 184 -8.90 7.62 17.21
C GLU A 184 -7.75 7.36 16.22
N GLU A 185 -6.55 7.09 16.72
CA GLU A 185 -5.38 6.74 15.91
C GLU A 185 -5.65 5.48 15.08
N ASN A 186 -6.35 4.51 15.68
CA ASN A 186 -6.76 3.30 15.00
C ASN A 186 -7.81 3.58 13.90
N TYR A 187 -8.71 4.55 14.06
CA TYR A 187 -9.63 4.96 12.97
C TYR A 187 -8.92 5.76 11.88
N GLN A 188 -8.04 6.69 12.24
CA GLN A 188 -7.28 7.53 11.30
C GLN A 188 -6.38 6.72 10.37
N ILE A 189 -5.77 5.64 10.87
CA ILE A 189 -4.94 4.75 10.05
C ILE A 189 -5.86 3.76 9.33
N THR A 190 -6.35 4.11 8.15
CA THR A 190 -7.27 3.22 7.42
C THR A 190 -6.58 1.98 6.86
N ASN A 191 -5.26 2.02 6.62
CA ASN A 191 -4.51 0.90 6.06
C ASN A 191 -4.25 -0.22 7.10
N PRO A 192 -4.84 -1.43 6.93
CA PRO A 192 -4.67 -2.54 7.87
C PRO A 192 -3.25 -3.13 7.87
N THR A 193 -2.52 -3.06 6.76
CA THR A 193 -1.12 -3.49 6.66
C THR A 193 -0.25 -2.68 7.62
N VAL A 194 -0.42 -1.36 7.62
CA VAL A 194 0.36 -0.44 8.48
C VAL A 194 0.06 -0.68 9.95
N LYS A 195 -1.21 -0.89 10.31
CA LYS A 195 -1.61 -1.28 11.67
C LYS A 195 -0.92 -2.56 12.12
N ARG A 196 -0.89 -3.58 11.24
CA ARG A 196 -0.22 -4.85 11.53
C ARG A 196 1.28 -4.67 11.71
N VAL A 197 1.94 -3.94 10.82
CA VAL A 197 3.39 -3.66 10.90
C VAL A 197 3.71 -2.93 12.20
N PHE A 198 2.98 -1.87 12.54
CA PHE A 198 3.13 -1.16 13.81
C PHE A 198 2.95 -2.08 15.02
N SER A 199 1.93 -2.94 15.00
CA SER A 199 1.67 -3.88 16.10
C SER A 199 2.81 -4.89 16.29
N GLN A 200 3.38 -5.42 15.19
CA GLN A 200 4.53 -6.33 15.28
C GLN A 200 5.80 -5.61 15.74
N PHE A 201 6.08 -4.43 15.17
CA PHE A 201 7.18 -3.57 15.61
C PHE A 201 7.11 -3.28 17.12
N ARG A 202 5.94 -2.82 17.60
CA ARG A 202 5.66 -2.57 19.02
C ARG A 202 5.99 -3.79 19.89
N LYS A 203 5.56 -4.99 19.46
CA LYS A 203 5.77 -6.22 20.24
C LYS A 203 7.25 -6.56 20.35
N VAL A 204 7.98 -6.48 19.24
CA VAL A 204 9.43 -6.72 19.20
C VAL A 204 10.15 -5.67 20.05
N LEU A 205 9.88 -4.39 19.80
CA LEU A 205 10.49 -3.28 20.54
C LEU A 205 10.30 -3.44 22.05
N ASN A 206 9.06 -3.62 22.51
CA ASN A 206 8.78 -3.77 23.94
C ASN A 206 9.40 -5.05 24.52
N ALA A 207 9.60 -6.11 23.73
CA ALA A 207 10.30 -7.30 24.18
C ALA A 207 11.80 -7.07 24.32
N VAL A 208 12.42 -6.32 23.41
CA VAL A 208 13.83 -5.91 23.55
C VAL A 208 14.00 -5.03 24.79
N ILE A 209 13.11 -4.05 25.01
CA ILE A 209 13.15 -3.19 26.20
C ILE A 209 13.04 -4.01 27.49
N ARG A 210 12.12 -4.98 27.54
CA ARG A 210 11.99 -5.88 28.71
C ARG A 210 13.24 -6.70 28.98
N LYS A 211 13.99 -7.07 27.94
CA LYS A 211 15.17 -7.95 28.05
C LYS A 211 16.47 -7.17 28.31
N HIS A 212 16.61 -5.97 27.73
CA HIS A 212 17.87 -5.24 27.68
C HIS A 212 17.79 -3.80 28.24
N GLY A 213 16.60 -3.33 28.65
CA GLY A 213 16.40 -1.95 29.11
C GLY A 213 16.12 -0.95 27.99
N SER A 214 16.07 0.33 28.35
CA SER A 214 15.79 1.43 27.42
C SER A 214 16.95 1.68 26.45
N PHE A 215 16.65 2.15 25.25
CA PHE A 215 17.66 2.47 24.23
C PHE A 215 18.23 3.88 24.41
N ASP A 216 19.52 4.06 24.11
CA ASP A 216 20.14 5.39 23.91
C ASP A 216 19.63 6.08 22.65
N ALA A 217 19.51 5.30 21.58
CA ALA A 217 19.05 5.74 20.27
C ALA A 217 18.40 4.58 19.50
N MET A 218 17.57 4.93 18.52
CA MET A 218 16.98 3.98 17.58
C MET A 218 17.21 4.44 16.15
N HIS A 219 17.73 3.55 15.32
CA HIS A 219 17.85 3.77 13.88
C HIS A 219 16.71 3.05 13.16
N ILE A 220 15.99 3.78 12.31
CA ILE A 220 14.86 3.24 11.53
C ILE A 220 15.16 3.43 10.05
N GLU A 221 15.11 2.35 9.29
CA GLU A 221 15.16 2.43 7.83
C GLU A 221 13.86 3.02 7.29
N MET A 222 13.98 3.94 6.34
CA MET A 222 12.85 4.44 5.56
C MET A 222 13.16 4.30 4.08
N ALA A 223 12.12 4.10 3.27
CA ALA A 223 12.17 4.20 1.81
C ALA A 223 12.32 5.66 1.36
N ARG A 224 13.42 6.30 1.77
CA ARG A 224 13.83 7.62 1.32
C ARG A 224 14.85 7.45 0.21
N GLU A 225 14.60 8.13 -0.90
CA GLU A 225 15.62 8.29 -1.93
C GLU A 225 16.79 9.12 -1.39
N LEU A 226 17.99 8.86 -1.92
CA LEU A 226 19.13 9.71 -1.65
C LEU A 226 18.89 11.10 -2.24
N LYS A 227 19.70 12.07 -1.80
CA LYS A 227 19.60 13.44 -2.30
C LYS A 227 19.84 13.44 -3.81
N ASN A 228 18.77 13.72 -4.56
CA ASN A 228 18.82 13.83 -6.01
C ASN A 228 19.76 14.97 -6.44
N SER A 229 20.49 14.74 -7.53
CA SER A 229 21.37 15.73 -8.17
C SER A 229 20.57 16.90 -8.75
N LYS A 230 21.24 18.02 -9.05
CA LYS A 230 20.59 19.19 -9.67
C LYS A 230 19.89 18.81 -10.99
N LYS A 231 20.57 18.05 -11.86
CA LYS A 231 20.02 17.54 -13.12
C LYS A 231 18.80 16.66 -12.88
N ARG A 232 18.89 15.69 -11.98
CA ARG A 232 17.78 14.77 -11.69
C ARG A 232 16.56 15.49 -11.11
N LYS A 233 16.76 16.46 -10.23
CA LYS A 233 15.68 17.31 -9.72
C LYS A 233 15.01 18.10 -10.85
N PHE A 234 15.81 18.69 -11.74
CA PHE A 234 15.30 19.38 -12.92
C PHE A 234 14.47 18.46 -13.81
N GLU A 235 14.95 17.25 -14.13
CA GLU A 235 14.17 16.26 -14.91
C GLU A 235 12.83 15.89 -14.25
N ILE A 236 12.82 15.67 -12.93
CA ILE A 236 11.61 15.36 -12.18
C ILE A 236 10.64 16.54 -12.21
N GLU A 237 11.12 17.76 -11.95
CA GLU A 237 10.31 18.97 -11.99
C GLU A 237 9.74 19.23 -13.38
N THR A 238 10.55 19.09 -14.43
CA THR A 238 10.13 19.24 -15.82
C THR A 238 9.08 18.21 -16.19
N GLY A 239 9.31 16.92 -15.89
CA GLY A 239 8.34 15.87 -16.16
C GLY A 239 7.02 16.01 -15.37
N GLN A 240 7.06 16.56 -14.15
CA GLN A 240 5.86 16.90 -13.38
C GLN A 240 5.08 18.06 -14.01
N LYS A 241 5.78 19.09 -14.49
CA LYS A 241 5.17 20.24 -15.17
C LYS A 241 4.53 19.83 -16.49
N GLU A 242 5.24 19.07 -17.32
CA GLU A 242 4.71 18.53 -18.57
C GLU A 242 3.44 17.70 -18.33
N TYR A 243 3.47 16.82 -17.31
CA TYR A 243 2.30 16.03 -16.93
C TYR A 243 1.12 16.89 -16.46
N GLN A 244 1.39 17.97 -15.71
CA GLN A 244 0.36 18.89 -15.28
C GLN A 244 -0.25 19.65 -16.47
N GLN A 245 0.58 20.14 -17.39
CA GLN A 245 0.13 20.80 -18.62
C GLN A 245 -0.70 19.87 -19.49
N GLU A 246 -0.25 18.62 -19.69
CA GLU A 246 -1.00 17.59 -20.42
C GLU A 246 -2.37 17.36 -19.75
N LYS A 247 -2.43 17.26 -18.42
CA LYS A 247 -3.68 17.07 -17.69
C LYS A 247 -4.64 18.26 -17.85
N GLU A 248 -4.12 19.49 -17.79
CA GLU A 248 -4.92 20.71 -17.97
C GLU A 248 -5.44 20.84 -19.40
N ALA A 249 -4.62 20.53 -20.40
CA ALA A 249 -5.01 20.50 -21.81
C ALA A 249 -6.11 19.46 -22.08
N ILE A 250 -5.97 18.25 -21.54
CA ILE A 250 -7.01 17.21 -21.63
C ILE A 250 -8.30 17.67 -20.96
N LYS A 251 -8.24 18.33 -19.79
CA LYS A 251 -9.44 18.86 -19.13
C LYS A 251 -10.15 19.92 -19.98
N ALA A 252 -9.40 20.82 -20.61
CA ALA A 252 -9.96 21.84 -21.49
C ALA A 252 -10.64 21.22 -22.72
N LYS A 253 -9.95 20.31 -23.42
CA LYS A 253 -10.52 19.58 -24.57
C LYS A 253 -11.74 18.76 -24.21
N PHE A 254 -11.73 18.12 -23.03
CA PHE A 254 -12.87 17.34 -22.56
C PHE A 254 -14.10 18.25 -22.35
N LEU A 255 -13.91 19.40 -21.71
CA LEU A 255 -14.96 20.38 -21.50
C LEU A 255 -15.53 20.89 -22.83
N GLU A 256 -14.67 21.15 -23.81
CA GLU A 256 -15.08 21.58 -25.16
C GLU A 256 -15.86 20.48 -25.90
N SER A 257 -15.42 19.23 -25.81
CA SER A 257 -16.01 18.11 -26.56
C SER A 257 -17.31 17.59 -25.95
N PHE A 258 -17.45 17.65 -24.61
CA PHE A 258 -18.54 16.99 -23.89
C PHE A 258 -19.38 17.94 -23.02
N GLY A 259 -19.00 19.22 -22.87
CA GLY A 259 -19.79 20.24 -22.19
C GLY A 259 -19.73 20.23 -20.66
N TYR A 260 -18.91 19.38 -20.02
CA TYR A 260 -18.71 19.34 -18.56
C TYR A 260 -17.26 18.99 -18.19
N GLU A 261 -16.86 19.14 -16.91
CA GLU A 261 -15.45 19.03 -16.50
C GLU A 261 -14.83 17.61 -16.53
N GLY A 262 -15.65 16.56 -16.67
CA GLY A 262 -15.21 15.15 -16.71
C GLY A 262 -14.73 14.59 -15.36
N SER A 263 -15.05 13.32 -15.08
CA SER A 263 -14.45 12.60 -13.95
C SER A 263 -12.99 12.22 -14.24
N GLY A 264 -12.24 11.82 -13.20
CA GLY A 264 -10.86 11.33 -13.39
C GLY A 264 -10.75 10.13 -14.35
N THR A 265 -11.80 9.31 -14.42
CA THR A 265 -11.89 8.18 -15.36
C THR A 265 -12.19 8.67 -16.78
N ASP A 266 -13.07 9.64 -16.95
CA ASP A 266 -13.44 10.19 -18.26
C ASP A 266 -12.25 10.91 -18.91
N LEU A 267 -11.55 11.73 -18.12
CA LEU A 267 -10.31 12.37 -18.55
C LEU A 267 -9.24 11.34 -18.94
N LEU A 268 -9.19 10.20 -18.24
CA LEU A 268 -8.27 9.12 -18.58
C LEU A 268 -8.69 8.41 -19.89
N LYS A 269 -9.98 8.19 -20.13
CA LYS A 269 -10.47 7.65 -21.42
C LYS A 269 -10.06 8.56 -22.57
N LEU A 270 -10.31 9.87 -22.48
CA LEU A 270 -9.94 10.82 -23.52
C LEU A 270 -8.42 10.88 -23.73
N ARG A 271 -7.64 10.89 -22.66
CA ARG A 271 -6.17 10.86 -22.76
C ARG A 271 -5.66 9.61 -23.49
N LEU A 272 -6.20 8.44 -23.16
CA LEU A 272 -5.80 7.20 -23.82
C LEU A 272 -6.28 7.15 -25.27
N TYR A 273 -7.47 7.70 -25.56
CA TYR A 273 -7.97 7.88 -26.92
C TYR A 273 -7.00 8.70 -27.78
N GLU A 274 -6.54 9.86 -27.30
CA GLU A 274 -5.56 10.69 -28.03
C GLU A 274 -4.19 9.98 -28.19
N GLN A 275 -3.71 9.32 -27.13
CA GLN A 275 -2.44 8.55 -27.19
C GLN A 275 -2.48 7.42 -28.22
N GLN A 276 -3.67 6.90 -28.51
CA GLN A 276 -3.91 5.77 -29.41
C GLN A 276 -4.53 6.22 -30.75
N HIS A 277 -4.45 7.52 -31.09
CA HIS A 277 -5.00 8.09 -32.32
C HIS A 277 -6.46 7.66 -32.60
N GLY A 278 -7.28 7.58 -31.55
CA GLY A 278 -8.68 7.21 -31.64
C GLY A 278 -8.96 5.76 -32.00
N LYS A 279 -7.98 4.85 -31.89
CA LYS A 279 -8.15 3.44 -32.24
C LYS A 279 -8.05 2.52 -31.02
N CYS A 280 -8.78 1.40 -31.10
CA CYS A 280 -8.69 0.32 -30.14
C CYS A 280 -7.29 -0.28 -30.14
N ILE A 281 -6.69 -0.42 -28.96
CA ILE A 281 -5.31 -0.92 -28.86
C ILE A 281 -5.18 -2.38 -29.31
N TYR A 282 -6.25 -3.20 -29.28
CA TYR A 282 -6.20 -4.62 -29.64
C TYR A 282 -6.76 -4.89 -31.03
N SER A 283 -8.00 -4.49 -31.30
CA SER A 283 -8.67 -4.79 -32.57
C SER A 283 -8.31 -3.86 -33.71
N LYS A 284 -7.56 -2.78 -33.44
CA LYS A 284 -7.17 -1.73 -34.42
C LYS A 284 -8.36 -0.91 -34.97
N LYS A 285 -9.60 -1.27 -34.63
CA LYS A 285 -10.84 -0.58 -35.03
C LYS A 285 -10.87 0.84 -34.46
N GLU A 286 -11.42 1.76 -35.24
CA GLU A 286 -11.66 3.13 -34.80
C GLU A 286 -12.71 3.17 -33.68
N ILE A 287 -12.42 4.00 -32.67
CA ILE A 287 -13.30 4.32 -31.56
C ILE A 287 -14.00 5.61 -31.94
N LYS A 288 -15.33 5.63 -31.87
CA LYS A 288 -16.10 6.84 -32.15
C LYS A 288 -16.08 7.74 -30.92
N ILE A 289 -15.56 8.96 -31.05
CA ILE A 289 -15.42 9.91 -29.94
C ILE A 289 -16.75 10.23 -29.24
N ASN A 290 -17.84 10.33 -30.00
CA ASN A 290 -19.19 10.59 -29.47
C ASN A 290 -19.73 9.44 -28.60
N LYS A 291 -19.19 8.23 -28.74
CA LYS A 291 -19.55 7.05 -27.92
C LYS A 291 -18.57 6.77 -26.79
N LEU A 292 -17.50 7.56 -26.63
CA LEU A 292 -16.41 7.30 -25.67
C LEU A 292 -16.92 7.13 -24.22
N LEU A 293 -18.01 7.82 -23.88
CA LEU A 293 -18.62 7.83 -22.55
C LEU A 293 -19.81 6.88 -22.43
N GLU A 294 -20.25 6.26 -23.54
CA GLU A 294 -21.33 5.27 -23.54
C GLU A 294 -20.92 4.06 -22.68
N ASP A 295 -21.86 3.59 -21.83
CA ASP A 295 -21.60 2.43 -20.99
C ASP A 295 -21.31 1.19 -21.85
N LYS A 296 -20.33 0.38 -21.45
CA LYS A 296 -19.90 -0.85 -22.14
C LYS A 296 -19.44 -0.68 -23.60
N TYR A 297 -19.20 0.53 -24.11
CA TYR A 297 -18.60 0.70 -25.43
C TYR A 297 -17.09 0.50 -25.40
N VAL A 298 -16.42 1.21 -24.48
CA VAL A 298 -14.97 1.15 -24.27
C VAL A 298 -14.61 0.96 -22.80
N GLU A 299 -13.53 0.24 -22.58
CA GLU A 299 -12.96 -0.04 -21.27
C GLU A 299 -11.50 0.38 -21.20
N ILE A 300 -11.07 0.75 -19.98
CA ILE A 300 -9.66 0.94 -19.67
C ILE A 300 -9.12 -0.41 -19.19
N ASP A 301 -8.39 -1.10 -20.06
CA ASP A 301 -7.77 -2.38 -19.75
C ASP A 301 -6.36 -2.22 -19.13
N HIS A 302 -5.98 -3.21 -18.32
CA HIS A 302 -4.61 -3.42 -17.89
C HIS A 302 -3.88 -4.30 -18.91
N ILE A 303 -2.91 -3.70 -19.63
CA ILE A 303 -2.09 -4.38 -20.65
C ILE A 303 -1.60 -5.72 -20.11
N LEU A 304 -0.87 -5.68 -18.99
CA LEU A 304 -0.53 -6.85 -18.22
C LEU A 304 -1.59 -7.06 -17.14
N PRO A 305 -2.25 -8.23 -17.07
CA PRO A 305 -3.35 -8.46 -16.15
C PRO A 305 -3.00 -8.13 -14.70
N ARG A 306 -3.88 -7.37 -14.04
CA ARG A 306 -3.66 -6.94 -12.66
C ARG A 306 -3.63 -8.11 -11.66
N SER A 307 -4.38 -9.18 -11.91
CA SER A 307 -4.34 -10.41 -11.10
C SER A 307 -2.98 -11.13 -11.17
N ARG A 308 -2.22 -10.96 -12.26
CA ARG A 308 -0.90 -11.57 -12.47
C ARG A 308 0.25 -10.66 -12.04
N THR A 309 0.10 -9.35 -12.28
CA THR A 309 1.19 -8.35 -12.11
C THR A 309 0.97 -7.32 -11.01
N PHE A 310 -0.28 -7.13 -10.54
CA PHE A 310 -0.70 -6.09 -9.59
C PHE A 310 -0.38 -4.65 -10.00
N ASP A 311 0.03 -4.42 -11.25
CA ASP A 311 0.45 -3.13 -11.76
C ASP A 311 -0.77 -2.28 -12.16
N ASN A 312 -1.09 -1.27 -11.36
CA ASN A 312 -2.14 -0.29 -11.66
C ASN A 312 -1.59 1.05 -12.19
N SER A 313 -0.32 1.09 -12.60
CA SER A 313 0.30 2.31 -13.12
C SER A 313 -0.33 2.75 -14.44
N LEU A 314 -0.26 4.05 -14.75
CA LEU A 314 -0.76 4.60 -16.01
C LEU A 314 -0.11 3.94 -17.24
N ASN A 315 1.16 3.54 -17.11
CA ASN A 315 1.88 2.84 -18.19
C ASN A 315 1.36 1.40 -18.42
N ASN A 316 0.56 0.84 -17.51
CA ASN A 316 -0.12 -0.43 -17.72
C ASN A 316 -1.56 -0.26 -18.22
N LYS A 317 -2.03 0.96 -18.49
CA LYS A 317 -3.42 1.23 -18.88
C LYS A 317 -3.54 1.64 -20.34
N VAL A 318 -4.54 1.08 -21.01
CA VAL A 318 -4.87 1.33 -22.43
C VAL A 318 -6.38 1.35 -22.63
N LEU A 319 -6.83 1.93 -23.73
CA LEU A 319 -8.23 1.99 -24.11
C LEU A 319 -8.53 0.93 -25.17
N CYS A 320 -9.56 0.13 -24.97
CA CYS A 320 -10.03 -0.83 -25.96
C CYS A 320 -11.56 -0.89 -25.97
N LEU A 321 -12.11 -1.50 -27.02
CA LEU A 321 -13.54 -1.88 -27.02
C LEU A 321 -13.79 -2.86 -25.87
N SER A 322 -14.95 -2.74 -25.22
CA SER A 322 -15.31 -3.62 -24.11
C SER A 322 -15.24 -5.10 -24.48
N ALA A 323 -15.76 -5.48 -25.65
CA ALA A 323 -15.70 -6.86 -26.14
C ALA A 323 -14.26 -7.41 -26.21
N GLU A 324 -13.30 -6.59 -26.66
CA GLU A 324 -11.89 -6.99 -26.74
C GLU A 324 -11.27 -7.19 -25.35
N ASN A 325 -11.65 -6.37 -24.38
CA ASN A 325 -11.20 -6.54 -23.01
C ASN A 325 -11.71 -7.85 -22.40
N GLN A 326 -13.00 -8.14 -22.58
CA GLN A 326 -13.63 -9.37 -22.09
C GLN A 326 -13.00 -10.61 -22.74
N ASN A 327 -12.73 -10.57 -24.05
CA ASN A 327 -12.08 -11.66 -24.78
C ASN A 327 -10.62 -11.87 -24.36
N LYS A 328 -9.88 -10.79 -24.08
CA LYS A 328 -8.50 -10.87 -23.56
C LYS A 328 -8.44 -11.52 -22.19
N GLY A 329 -9.36 -11.17 -21.29
CA GLY A 329 -9.42 -11.72 -19.93
C GLY A 329 -8.09 -11.61 -19.18
N ASN A 330 -7.63 -12.72 -18.58
CA ASN A 330 -6.38 -12.76 -17.79
C ASN A 330 -5.10 -13.01 -18.63
N LYS A 331 -5.12 -12.68 -19.92
CA LYS A 331 -3.98 -12.84 -20.85
C LYS A 331 -3.26 -11.51 -21.08
N THR A 332 -1.98 -11.58 -21.42
CA THR A 332 -1.20 -10.48 -22.01
C THR A 332 -1.63 -10.23 -23.46
N PRO A 333 -1.28 -9.09 -24.09
CA PRO A 333 -1.59 -8.87 -25.51
C PRO A 333 -0.96 -9.95 -26.39
N PHE A 334 0.27 -10.37 -26.06
CA PHE A 334 0.95 -11.46 -26.74
C PHE A 334 0.13 -12.76 -26.68
N GLU A 335 -0.21 -13.24 -25.48
CA GLU A 335 -1.00 -14.46 -25.29
C GLU A 335 -2.41 -14.37 -25.91
N TYR A 336 -3.03 -13.19 -25.90
CA TYR A 336 -4.37 -12.98 -26.45
C TYR A 336 -4.39 -13.01 -27.98
N LEU A 337 -3.49 -12.24 -28.62
CA LEU A 337 -3.52 -12.04 -30.07
C LEU A 337 -2.90 -13.20 -30.86
N THR A 338 -2.01 -13.95 -30.22
CA THR A 338 -1.15 -14.94 -30.90
C THR A 338 -1.29 -16.35 -30.33
N ASN A 339 -2.05 -16.54 -29.25
CA ASN A 339 -2.01 -17.75 -28.43
C ASN A 339 -0.59 -18.15 -27.95
N GLY A 340 0.35 -17.22 -27.92
CA GLY A 340 1.73 -17.44 -27.46
C GLY A 340 2.74 -17.73 -28.57
N ASP A 341 2.36 -17.58 -29.83
CA ASP A 341 3.24 -17.77 -30.99
C ASP A 341 3.95 -16.46 -31.38
N LYS A 342 5.28 -16.43 -31.17
CA LYS A 342 6.14 -15.26 -31.44
C LYS A 342 6.33 -15.00 -32.92
N ASP A 343 6.22 -16.02 -33.75
CA ASP A 343 6.48 -15.93 -35.19
C ASP A 343 5.19 -15.71 -35.99
N SER A 344 4.04 -15.65 -35.30
CA SER A 344 2.77 -15.33 -35.94
C SER A 344 2.78 -13.95 -36.62
N GLU A 345 2.26 -13.89 -37.84
CA GLU A 345 2.09 -12.66 -38.63
C GLU A 345 1.30 -11.60 -37.85
N LYS A 346 0.27 -12.05 -37.11
CA LYS A 346 -0.53 -11.22 -36.20
C LYS A 346 0.31 -10.48 -35.15
N TRP A 347 1.39 -11.09 -34.66
CA TRP A 347 2.28 -10.45 -33.69
C TRP A 347 3.13 -9.36 -34.32
N GLN A 348 3.66 -9.59 -35.53
CA GLN A 348 4.46 -8.59 -36.25
C GLN A 348 3.59 -7.40 -36.66
N GLU A 349 2.38 -7.64 -37.15
CA GLU A 349 1.41 -6.57 -37.40
C GLU A 349 1.10 -5.77 -36.14
N TYR A 350 0.95 -6.45 -34.99
CA TYR A 350 0.69 -5.79 -33.73
C TYR A 350 1.87 -4.92 -33.27
N LYS A 351 3.11 -5.41 -33.41
CA LYS A 351 4.32 -4.63 -33.13
C LYS A 351 4.38 -3.37 -33.98
N ASN A 352 4.10 -3.49 -35.28
CA ASN A 352 4.10 -2.36 -36.21
C ASN A 352 3.01 -1.35 -35.82
N TYR A 353 1.81 -1.83 -35.51
CA TYR A 353 0.70 -1.01 -35.04
C TYR A 353 1.05 -0.26 -33.75
N VAL A 354 1.60 -0.92 -32.74
CA VAL A 354 2.00 -0.29 -31.48
C VAL A 354 3.16 0.70 -31.68
N SER A 355 4.06 0.42 -32.63
CA SER A 355 5.18 1.30 -32.96
C SER A 355 4.73 2.55 -33.72
N SER A 356 3.58 2.50 -34.42
CA SER A 356 3.02 3.67 -35.11
C SER A 356 2.59 4.81 -34.18
N PHE A 357 2.34 4.52 -32.88
CA PHE A 357 1.96 5.53 -31.91
C PHE A 357 3.16 6.35 -31.42
N ALA A 358 3.30 7.58 -31.90
CA ALA A 358 4.35 8.51 -31.47
C ALA A 358 4.21 8.93 -30.00
N ASN A 359 2.97 9.06 -29.51
CA ASN A 359 2.65 9.61 -28.18
C ASN A 359 2.65 8.56 -27.04
N ILE A 360 2.95 7.29 -27.33
CA ILE A 360 3.07 6.25 -26.31
C ILE A 360 4.49 6.24 -25.74
N LYS A 361 4.60 6.46 -24.41
CA LYS A 361 5.89 6.37 -23.70
C LYS A 361 6.52 4.99 -23.84
N GLN A 362 7.84 4.94 -23.96
CA GLN A 362 8.59 3.68 -24.09
C GLN A 362 8.27 2.65 -23.01
N ALA A 363 8.07 3.09 -21.76
CA ALA A 363 7.70 2.19 -20.66
C ALA A 363 6.34 1.50 -20.84
N LYS A 364 5.38 2.14 -21.52
CA LYS A 364 4.08 1.54 -21.88
C LYS A 364 4.25 0.64 -23.11
N ARG A 365 4.99 1.10 -24.11
CA ARG A 365 5.34 0.31 -25.32
C ARG A 365 5.96 -1.04 -24.96
N ASN A 366 6.94 -1.05 -24.07
CA ASN A 366 7.58 -2.29 -23.61
C ASN A 366 6.56 -3.26 -22.99
N LYS A 367 5.53 -2.79 -22.26
CA LYS A 367 4.50 -3.67 -21.69
C LYS A 367 3.56 -4.24 -22.74
N LEU A 368 3.22 -3.46 -23.76
CA LEU A 368 2.38 -3.91 -24.88
C LEU A 368 3.07 -5.02 -25.68
N LEU A 369 4.39 -4.91 -25.83
CA LEU A 369 5.22 -5.82 -26.64
C LEU A 369 5.89 -6.93 -25.82
N ASN A 370 5.55 -7.06 -24.54
CA ASN A 370 6.11 -8.10 -23.70
C ASN A 370 5.60 -9.47 -24.14
N THR A 371 6.51 -10.32 -24.61
CA THR A 371 6.23 -11.73 -24.95
C THR A 371 6.34 -12.66 -23.75
N THR A 372 6.94 -12.17 -22.66
CA THR A 372 6.97 -12.83 -21.37
C THR A 372 6.45 -11.87 -20.33
N LEU A 373 5.79 -12.40 -19.29
CA LEU A 373 5.51 -11.56 -18.15
C LEU A 373 6.84 -11.06 -17.57
N PRO A 374 7.01 -9.74 -17.39
CA PRO A 374 8.22 -9.24 -16.77
C PRO A 374 8.33 -9.85 -15.37
N LYS A 375 9.54 -10.29 -15.00
CA LYS A 375 9.85 -10.71 -13.63
C LYS A 375 9.34 -9.60 -12.69
N ARG A 376 8.53 -9.96 -11.70
CA ARG A 376 7.84 -9.02 -10.80
C ARG A 376 8.87 -8.05 -10.22
N ARG A 377 8.75 -6.75 -10.49
CA ARG A 377 9.77 -5.77 -10.08
C ARG A 377 9.68 -5.43 -8.59
N GLY A 378 10.73 -5.82 -7.89
CA GLY A 378 11.29 -5.15 -6.71
C GLY A 378 12.73 -5.61 -6.54
N ASN A 379 13.67 -4.89 -7.19
CA ASN A 379 15.14 -5.02 -7.21
C ASN A 379 15.68 -6.39 -6.80
N ASP A 380 16.25 -7.17 -7.74
CA ASP A 380 16.90 -8.47 -7.59
C ASP A 380 16.03 -9.59 -7.00
N LEU A 381 15.77 -10.65 -7.78
CA LEU A 381 15.73 -12.06 -7.37
C LEU A 381 15.16 -13.02 -8.45
N SER A 382 15.49 -14.30 -8.23
CA SER A 382 15.37 -15.51 -9.06
C SER A 382 13.94 -16.02 -9.36
N ASN A 383 13.88 -17.10 -10.13
CA ASN A 383 12.74 -17.57 -10.93
C ASN A 383 11.62 -18.34 -10.17
N ASP A 384 11.64 -18.43 -8.84
CA ASP A 384 10.73 -19.33 -8.08
C ASP A 384 9.36 -18.72 -7.68
N ASP A 385 9.03 -17.53 -8.17
CA ASP A 385 7.92 -16.73 -7.65
C ASP A 385 6.52 -17.02 -8.22
N ILE A 386 6.36 -18.08 -9.03
CA ILE A 386 5.03 -18.49 -9.54
C ILE A 386 4.18 -19.14 -8.45
N GLU A 387 4.81 -19.65 -7.38
CA GLU A 387 4.11 -20.28 -6.24
C GLU A 387 3.86 -19.34 -5.05
N ASN A 388 4.35 -18.10 -5.09
CA ASN A 388 4.23 -17.16 -3.97
C ASN A 388 3.42 -15.90 -4.35
N PRO A 389 2.17 -15.74 -3.87
CA PRO A 389 1.33 -14.57 -4.11
C PRO A 389 1.92 -13.25 -3.60
N GLU A 390 2.98 -13.29 -2.79
CA GLU A 390 3.55 -12.13 -2.09
C GLU A 390 4.48 -11.25 -2.95
N SER A 391 5.06 -11.72 -4.06
CA SER A 391 5.98 -10.87 -4.86
C SER A 391 5.26 -9.80 -5.70
N GLY A 392 3.98 -10.01 -6.02
CA GLY A 392 3.10 -8.99 -6.60
C GLY A 392 2.69 -7.88 -5.62
N PHE A 393 2.93 -8.09 -4.31
CA PHE A 393 2.68 -7.09 -3.29
C PHE A 393 3.75 -5.98 -3.24
N LEU A 394 4.93 -6.14 -3.84
CA LEU A 394 6.08 -5.26 -3.54
C LEU A 394 5.87 -3.76 -3.86
N ALA A 395 5.25 -3.39 -4.98
CA ALA A 395 5.03 -1.97 -5.30
C ALA A 395 3.97 -1.30 -4.39
N ARG A 396 2.95 -2.05 -3.94
CA ARG A 396 2.01 -1.60 -2.90
C ARG A 396 2.68 -1.57 -1.53
N ASN A 397 3.50 -2.57 -1.22
CA ASN A 397 4.25 -2.66 0.02
C ASN A 397 5.30 -1.54 0.13
N LEU A 398 5.90 -1.04 -0.95
CA LEU A 398 6.86 0.08 -0.83
C LEU A 398 6.20 1.34 -0.28
N ASN A 399 5.02 1.70 -0.78
CA ASN A 399 4.25 2.83 -0.25
C ASN A 399 3.76 2.56 1.17
N ASP A 400 3.26 1.36 1.45
CA ASP A 400 2.79 0.95 2.77
C ASP A 400 3.95 0.93 3.79
N THR A 401 5.13 0.47 3.39
CA THR A 401 6.38 0.46 4.18
C THR A 401 6.88 1.88 4.42
N ALA A 402 6.86 2.74 3.40
CA ALA A 402 7.24 4.15 3.56
C ALA A 402 6.32 4.87 4.55
N TYR A 403 5.00 4.67 4.42
CA TYR A 403 4.01 5.23 5.33
C TYR A 403 4.15 4.64 6.75
N ALA A 404 4.28 3.32 6.88
CA ALA A 404 4.47 2.66 8.17
C ALA A 404 5.74 3.13 8.89
N SER A 405 6.87 3.25 8.17
CA SER A 405 8.14 3.69 8.77
C SER A 405 8.07 5.13 9.23
N LYS A 406 7.43 6.03 8.44
CA LYS A 406 7.20 7.43 8.84
C LYS A 406 6.30 7.51 10.08
N PHE A 407 5.25 6.70 10.10
CA PHE A 407 4.33 6.61 11.24
C PHE A 407 5.05 6.12 12.50
N ILE A 408 5.76 4.98 12.41
CA ILE A 408 6.52 4.40 13.52
C ILE A 408 7.52 5.40 14.08
N LYS A 409 8.33 6.03 13.21
CA LYS A 409 9.30 7.05 13.62
C LYS A 409 8.65 8.16 14.46
N ASN A 410 7.59 8.76 13.93
CA ASN A 410 6.89 9.85 14.61
C ASN A 410 6.19 9.39 15.89
N PHE A 411 5.71 8.14 15.92
CA PHE A 411 5.04 7.58 17.08
C PHE A 411 6.03 7.26 18.20
N VAL A 412 7.19 6.68 17.89
CA VAL A 412 8.27 6.40 18.85
C VAL A 412 8.79 7.71 19.46
N GLU A 413 9.12 8.72 18.64
CA GLU A 413 9.61 10.01 19.14
C GLU A 413 8.66 10.69 20.14
N LYS A 414 7.35 10.44 20.02
CA LYS A 414 6.33 11.09 20.86
C LYS A 414 5.94 10.28 22.09
N ASN A 415 6.12 8.95 22.05
CA ASN A 415 5.48 8.04 23.00
C ASN A 415 6.48 7.09 23.70
N LEU A 416 7.77 7.11 23.36
CA LEU A 416 8.78 6.25 23.99
C LEU A 416 9.80 7.07 24.79
N ILE A 417 10.07 6.64 26.01
CA ILE A 417 11.19 7.15 26.82
C ILE A 417 12.47 6.47 26.36
N PHE A 418 13.49 7.27 26.04
CA PHE A 418 14.86 6.81 25.76
C PHE A 418 15.73 6.96 27.00
N ALA A 419 16.83 6.22 27.06
CA ALA A 419 17.84 6.40 28.08
C ALA A 419 18.43 7.83 28.03
N GLU A 420 18.72 8.37 29.21
CA GLU A 420 19.39 9.65 29.33
C GLU A 420 20.83 9.50 28.82
N ASN A 421 21.14 10.29 27.80
CA ASN A 421 22.44 10.31 27.15
C ASN A 421 22.58 11.68 26.49
N SER A 422 23.45 12.52 27.06
CA SER A 422 23.65 13.93 26.70
C SER A 422 24.36 14.10 25.36
N GLU A 423 25.16 13.12 24.94
CA GLU A 423 25.86 13.12 23.66
C GLU A 423 24.90 12.90 22.48
N ILE A 424 23.79 12.18 22.72
CA ILE A 424 22.80 11.85 21.68
C ILE A 424 21.62 12.81 21.74
N LYS A 425 21.75 13.91 21.00
CA LYS A 425 20.68 14.91 20.83
C LYS A 425 19.43 14.35 20.14
N GLN A 426 19.63 13.54 19.09
CA GLN A 426 18.53 12.94 18.33
C GLN A 426 18.40 11.45 18.64
N LYS A 427 17.36 11.11 19.41
CA LYS A 427 17.10 9.74 19.88
C LYS A 427 16.57 8.80 18.79
N VAL A 428 15.80 9.30 17.83
CA VAL A 428 15.32 8.50 16.68
C VAL A 428 15.93 9.02 15.38
N LYS A 429 16.81 8.21 14.77
CA LYS A 429 17.52 8.54 13.53
C LYS A 429 16.97 7.72 12.37
N VAL A 430 16.99 8.33 11.18
CA VAL A 430 16.49 7.70 9.96
C VAL A 430 17.65 7.38 9.02
N ARG A 431 17.61 6.20 8.41
CA ARG A 431 18.56 5.75 7.39
C ARG A 431 17.80 5.34 6.12
N SER A 432 18.47 5.34 4.96
CA SER A 432 17.90 4.88 3.70
C SER A 432 18.45 3.50 3.34
N GLY A 433 17.65 2.67 2.68
CA GLY A 433 18.13 1.36 2.21
C GLY A 433 19.29 1.44 1.23
N ALA A 434 19.41 2.56 0.51
CA ALA A 434 20.58 2.83 -0.33
C ALA A 434 21.88 2.96 0.50
N LEU A 435 21.81 3.50 1.72
CA LEU A 435 22.95 3.52 2.64
C LEU A 435 23.29 2.10 3.07
N THR A 436 22.30 1.35 3.54
CA THR A 436 22.48 -0.03 4.02
C THR A 436 23.15 -0.89 2.96
N ASN A 437 22.69 -0.81 1.70
CA ASN A 437 23.30 -1.54 0.59
C ASN A 437 24.74 -1.13 0.29
N GLN A 438 25.07 0.17 0.44
CA GLN A 438 26.42 0.66 0.25
C GLN A 438 27.36 0.19 1.38
N LEU A 439 26.91 0.28 2.63
CA LEU A 439 27.64 -0.18 3.80
C LEU A 439 27.87 -1.69 3.75
N ARG A 440 26.85 -2.49 3.42
CA ARG A 440 26.98 -3.95 3.24
C ARG A 440 28.15 -4.29 2.32
N TYR A 441 28.17 -3.66 1.15
CA TYR A 441 29.23 -3.86 0.16
C TYR A 441 30.60 -3.39 0.66
N ASN A 442 30.69 -2.19 1.25
CA ASN A 442 31.96 -1.67 1.72
C ASN A 442 32.55 -2.43 2.92
N TRP A 443 31.69 -3.04 3.72
CA TRP A 443 32.07 -3.86 4.86
C TRP A 443 32.29 -5.33 4.49
N ASN A 444 32.29 -5.66 3.19
CA ASN A 444 32.48 -7.00 2.65
C ASN A 444 31.53 -8.05 3.23
N ILE A 445 30.32 -7.64 3.63
CA ILE A 445 29.24 -8.56 4.02
C ILE A 445 28.66 -9.15 2.74
N GLU A 446 28.35 -10.45 2.76
CA GLU A 446 27.89 -11.18 1.57
C GLU A 446 26.65 -10.56 0.92
N GLU A 447 26.46 -10.84 -0.36
CA GLU A 447 25.24 -10.38 -1.02
C GLU A 447 24.00 -10.99 -0.38
N LYS A 448 22.96 -10.15 -0.32
CA LYS A 448 21.72 -10.43 0.35
C LYS A 448 21.07 -11.71 -0.17
N ASN A 449 21.18 -12.82 0.57
CA ASN A 449 20.45 -14.04 0.26
C ASN A 449 18.97 -13.85 0.63
N ARG A 450 18.16 -13.55 -0.38
CA ARG A 450 16.72 -13.34 -0.18
C ARG A 450 15.88 -14.62 -0.27
N GLY A 451 16.53 -15.77 -0.48
CA GLY A 451 15.90 -17.08 -0.31
C GLY A 451 15.63 -17.42 1.15
N ASN A 452 16.07 -16.59 2.11
CA ASN A 452 15.78 -16.72 3.53
C ASN A 452 15.43 -15.36 4.15
N ASN A 453 14.98 -15.34 5.42
CA ASN A 453 14.61 -14.14 6.17
C ASN A 453 15.73 -13.55 7.05
N LEU A 454 16.90 -14.19 7.12
CA LEU A 454 17.99 -13.78 8.02
C LEU A 454 18.60 -12.44 7.61
N HIS A 455 18.54 -12.11 6.32
CA HIS A 455 18.97 -10.82 5.80
C HIS A 455 18.31 -9.60 6.48
N HIS A 456 17.13 -9.75 7.09
CA HIS A 456 16.49 -8.65 7.84
C HIS A 456 17.23 -8.31 9.13
N ALA A 457 17.84 -9.32 9.78
CA ALA A 457 18.66 -9.10 10.96
C ALA A 457 20.00 -8.47 10.56
N GLU A 458 20.60 -8.92 9.46
CA GLU A 458 21.80 -8.32 8.87
C GLU A 458 21.58 -6.83 8.55
N ASP A 459 20.46 -6.51 7.86
CA ASP A 459 20.04 -5.13 7.59
C ASP A 459 19.94 -4.31 8.88
N ALA A 460 19.34 -4.88 9.93
CA ALA A 460 19.18 -4.21 11.22
C ALA A 460 20.51 -3.95 11.93
N ILE A 461 21.47 -4.89 11.86
CA ILE A 461 22.81 -4.72 12.42
C ILE A 461 23.54 -3.60 11.67
N ILE A 462 23.53 -3.64 10.33
CA ILE A 462 24.17 -2.61 9.50
C ILE A 462 23.59 -1.23 9.81
N LEU A 463 22.27 -1.14 9.94
CA LEU A 463 21.57 0.10 10.29
C LEU A 463 21.96 0.62 11.68
N ALA A 464 22.14 -0.25 12.66
CA ALA A 464 22.54 0.13 14.02
C ALA A 464 23.93 0.78 14.01
N PHE A 465 24.88 0.23 13.25
CA PHE A 465 26.24 0.76 13.12
C PHE A 465 26.36 1.96 12.16
N ALA A 466 25.36 2.22 11.32
CA ALA A 466 25.38 3.34 10.39
C ALA A 466 25.41 4.70 11.12
N THR A 467 26.46 5.48 10.87
CA THR A 467 26.72 6.78 11.50
C THR A 467 26.10 7.95 10.75
N GLN A 468 26.02 9.11 11.41
CA GLN A 468 25.53 10.33 10.75
C GLN A 468 26.53 10.88 9.72
N GLY A 469 27.83 10.70 9.94
CA GLY A 469 28.87 11.10 8.99
C GLY A 469 28.77 10.36 7.66
N GLU A 470 28.50 9.05 7.70
CA GLU A 470 28.31 8.24 6.49
C GLU A 470 27.08 8.68 5.69
N VAL A 471 25.98 9.00 6.37
CA VAL A 471 24.78 9.57 5.73
C VAL A 471 25.11 10.88 5.03
N GLN A 472 25.80 11.79 5.70
CA GLN A 472 26.16 13.09 5.13
C GLN A 472 27.11 12.94 3.93
N ARG A 473 28.13 12.07 4.04
CA ARG A 473 29.07 11.77 2.95
C ARG A 473 28.35 11.19 1.74
N MET A 474 27.49 10.19 1.93
CA MET A 474 26.74 9.59 0.83
C MET A 474 25.74 10.58 0.18
N SER A 475 25.05 11.40 0.99
CA SER A 475 24.16 12.46 0.50
C SER A 475 24.90 13.51 -0.34
N THR A 476 26.12 13.88 0.08
CA THR A 476 26.97 14.84 -0.63
C THR A 476 27.42 14.29 -1.98
N ILE A 477 27.81 13.03 -2.04
CA ILE A 477 28.23 12.35 -3.27
C ILE A 477 27.05 12.17 -4.23
N SER A 478 25.90 11.71 -3.73
CA SER A 478 24.66 11.56 -4.50
C SER A 478 24.20 12.90 -5.10
N ALA A 479 24.35 14.01 -4.36
CA ALA A 479 23.98 15.33 -4.87
C ALA A 479 24.87 15.83 -6.02
N LYS A 480 26.13 15.35 -6.10
CA LYS A 480 27.11 15.73 -7.12
C LYS A 480 27.03 14.87 -8.39
N ARG A 481 26.57 13.60 -8.31
CA ARG A 481 26.51 12.68 -9.45
C ARG A 481 25.17 12.78 -10.19
N ALA A 482 25.21 13.05 -11.49
CA ALA A 482 24.02 13.10 -12.34
C ALA A 482 23.27 11.76 -12.38
N ASP A 483 24.02 10.65 -12.40
CA ASP A 483 23.50 9.29 -12.59
C ASP A 483 23.87 8.40 -11.39
N PHE A 484 23.03 8.35 -10.36
CA PHE A 484 23.21 7.42 -9.25
C PHE A 484 22.46 6.11 -9.54
N LYS A 485 22.93 5.35 -10.52
CA LYS A 485 22.65 3.93 -10.65
C LYS A 485 23.99 3.22 -10.70
N TYR A 486 24.37 2.54 -9.62
CA TYR A 486 25.49 1.62 -9.69
C TYR A 486 25.09 0.47 -10.61
N GLN A 487 25.72 0.39 -11.78
CA GLN A 487 25.48 -0.72 -12.71
C GLN A 487 26.49 -1.85 -12.49
N THR A 488 27.66 -1.56 -11.92
CA THR A 488 28.71 -2.55 -11.63
C THR A 488 29.45 -2.27 -10.30
N SER A 489 30.19 -3.28 -9.81
CA SER A 489 31.06 -3.23 -8.62
C SER A 489 32.12 -2.12 -8.73
N ASP A 490 32.72 -1.93 -9.90
CA ASP A 490 33.88 -1.07 -10.12
C ASP A 490 33.57 0.44 -10.05
N GLU A 491 32.30 0.83 -10.14
CA GLU A 491 31.85 2.23 -10.07
C GLU A 491 31.67 2.76 -8.62
N ARG A 492 31.73 1.87 -7.62
CA ARG A 492 31.52 2.18 -6.19
C ARG A 492 32.78 2.79 -5.55
N LYS A 493 33.20 3.98 -6.02
CA LYS A 493 34.37 4.72 -5.45
C LYS A 493 34.21 5.18 -3.99
N VAL A 494 33.05 5.01 -3.35
CA VAL A 494 32.86 5.39 -1.94
C VAL A 494 33.32 4.22 -1.08
N LYS A 495 34.40 4.41 -0.33
CA LYS A 495 34.88 3.45 0.68
C LYS A 495 34.49 3.92 2.08
N PHE A 496 33.72 3.09 2.78
CA PHE A 496 33.44 3.21 4.21
C PHE A 496 34.21 2.11 4.94
N THR A 497 34.84 2.44 6.05
CA THR A 497 35.53 1.47 6.90
C THR A 497 34.51 0.72 7.75
N PRO A 498 34.69 -0.58 8.00
CA PRO A 498 33.90 -1.31 8.99
C PRO A 498 34.00 -0.67 10.38
N PRO A 499 33.00 -0.87 11.26
CA PRO A 499 33.00 -0.32 12.61
C PRO A 499 34.19 -0.76 13.47
N PHE A 500 34.66 -2.00 13.31
CA PHE A 500 35.82 -2.56 14.00
C PHE A 500 36.47 -3.69 13.17
N THR A 501 37.67 -4.11 13.57
CA THR A 501 38.37 -5.26 12.96
C THR A 501 37.54 -6.53 13.11
N ASP A 502 37.45 -7.34 12.06
CA ASP A 502 36.69 -8.61 12.08
C ASP A 502 35.15 -8.46 12.16
N PHE A 503 34.64 -7.28 11.78
CA PHE A 503 33.20 -7.00 11.78
C PHE A 503 32.36 -8.03 11.00
N ARG A 504 32.82 -8.44 9.81
CA ARG A 504 32.11 -9.40 8.96
C ARG A 504 31.89 -10.73 9.68
N ASN A 505 32.95 -11.34 10.18
CA ASN A 505 32.87 -12.64 10.84
C ASN A 505 31.99 -12.56 12.09
N THR A 506 32.09 -11.47 12.86
CA THR A 506 31.21 -11.23 14.01
C THR A 506 29.73 -11.13 13.61
N VAL A 507 29.42 -10.49 12.47
CA VAL A 507 28.06 -10.42 11.93
C VAL A 507 27.59 -11.82 11.53
N ASP A 508 28.38 -12.56 10.75
CA ASP A 508 28.03 -13.89 10.25
C ASP A 508 27.76 -14.87 11.41
N GLU A 509 28.65 -14.92 12.41
CA GLU A 509 28.45 -15.72 13.63
C GLU A 509 27.20 -15.33 14.42
N SER A 510 26.86 -14.04 14.42
CA SER A 510 25.65 -13.54 15.09
C SER A 510 24.40 -13.97 14.35
N ILE A 511 24.41 -13.92 13.01
CA ILE A 511 23.30 -14.32 12.15
C ILE A 511 23.02 -15.82 12.25
N ASP A 512 24.07 -16.66 12.30
CA ASP A 512 23.93 -18.12 12.40
C ASP A 512 23.23 -18.58 13.68
N LYS A 513 23.33 -17.78 14.76
CA LYS A 513 22.66 -18.05 16.05
C LYS A 513 21.17 -17.67 16.05
N ILE A 514 20.67 -17.01 14.99
CA ILE A 514 19.31 -16.46 14.97
C ILE A 514 18.26 -17.52 14.66
N PHE A 515 17.31 -17.67 15.58
CA PHE A 515 16.05 -18.33 15.31
C PHE A 515 14.96 -17.31 14.93
N VAL A 516 14.56 -17.33 13.66
CA VAL A 516 13.53 -16.43 13.11
C VAL A 516 12.14 -16.79 13.66
N SER A 517 11.51 -15.84 14.35
CA SER A 517 10.17 -15.99 14.92
C SER A 517 9.08 -15.61 13.91
N PHE A 518 8.11 -16.51 13.67
CA PHE A 518 6.85 -16.17 12.99
C PHE A 518 5.71 -15.90 13.97
N ALA A 519 4.94 -14.85 13.67
CA ALA A 519 3.70 -14.60 14.37
C ALA A 519 2.66 -15.71 14.03
N PRO A 520 2.09 -16.41 15.03
CA PRO A 520 1.16 -17.50 14.78
C PRO A 520 -0.13 -16.99 14.14
N ARG A 521 -0.73 -17.78 13.24
CA ARG A 521 -1.95 -17.42 12.50
C ARG A 521 -3.15 -18.22 13.02
N ARG A 522 -3.65 -17.86 14.20
CA ARG A 522 -4.75 -18.56 14.90
C ARG A 522 -6.16 -18.05 14.57
N LYS A 523 -6.32 -17.41 13.41
CA LYS A 523 -7.62 -16.85 12.98
C LYS A 523 -8.47 -18.00 12.45
N ILE A 524 -9.62 -18.26 13.08
CA ILE A 524 -10.53 -19.35 12.69
C ILE A 524 -11.49 -18.97 11.54
N SER A 525 -11.67 -17.68 11.29
CA SER A 525 -12.51 -17.18 10.19
C SER A 525 -11.72 -17.08 8.88
N GLY A 526 -12.35 -17.42 7.77
CA GLY A 526 -11.82 -17.27 6.42
C GLY A 526 -12.91 -17.55 5.38
N ALA A 527 -12.53 -17.67 4.11
CA ALA A 527 -13.45 -18.14 3.08
C ALA A 527 -13.93 -19.56 3.44
N ALA A 528 -15.24 -19.74 3.57
CA ALA A 528 -15.82 -21.02 3.97
C ALA A 528 -15.62 -22.10 2.92
N HIS A 529 -15.80 -21.74 1.64
CA HIS A 529 -15.60 -22.59 0.47
C HIS A 529 -14.80 -21.86 -0.63
N LYS A 530 -14.37 -22.60 -1.66
CA LYS A 530 -13.92 -22.04 -2.93
C LYS A 530 -15.08 -21.37 -3.68
N ALA A 531 -14.79 -20.38 -4.52
CA ALA A 531 -15.81 -19.62 -5.23
C ALA A 531 -16.60 -20.43 -6.28
N THR A 532 -16.00 -21.50 -6.81
CA THR A 532 -16.65 -22.39 -7.79
C THR A 532 -17.68 -23.27 -7.10
N ILE A 533 -18.91 -23.25 -7.63
CA ILE A 533 -20.00 -24.13 -7.24
C ILE A 533 -20.15 -25.19 -8.32
N GLU A 534 -20.13 -26.45 -7.92
CA GLU A 534 -20.30 -27.60 -8.80
C GLU A 534 -21.71 -28.20 -8.64
N PRO A 535 -22.22 -28.92 -9.66
CA PRO A 535 -23.47 -29.69 -9.56
C PRO A 535 -23.51 -30.67 -8.35
N LYS A 536 -24.70 -30.90 -7.77
CA LYS A 536 -24.91 -31.71 -6.55
C LYS A 536 -24.41 -33.15 -6.66
N ASP A 537 -24.47 -33.73 -7.84
CA ASP A 537 -24.07 -35.09 -8.18
C ASP A 537 -22.55 -35.30 -8.13
N LYS A 538 -21.74 -34.23 -8.14
CA LYS A 538 -20.28 -34.28 -7.96
C LYS A 538 -19.89 -34.30 -6.48
N GLY A 539 -20.40 -35.27 -5.73
CA GLY A 539 -20.09 -35.49 -4.31
C GLY A 539 -18.59 -35.71 -4.01
N GLY A 540 -18.19 -35.47 -2.75
CA GLY A 540 -16.82 -35.72 -2.26
C GLY A 540 -16.65 -35.42 -0.75
N LYS A 541 -15.70 -36.10 -0.08
CA LYS A 541 -15.45 -36.07 1.39
C LYS A 541 -15.21 -34.68 2.01
N TYR A 542 -14.92 -33.65 1.21
CA TYR A 542 -14.56 -32.30 1.67
C TYR A 542 -15.30 -31.18 0.90
N LYS A 543 -16.52 -31.47 0.46
CA LYS A 543 -17.43 -30.50 -0.16
C LYS A 543 -18.66 -30.30 0.71
N PHE A 544 -19.30 -29.13 0.64
CA PHE A 544 -20.54 -28.86 1.36
C PHE A 544 -21.58 -28.15 0.49
N PRO A 545 -22.87 -28.33 0.78
CA PRO A 545 -23.94 -27.80 -0.04
C PRO A 545 -24.03 -26.28 0.06
N VAL A 546 -24.11 -25.62 -1.10
CA VAL A 546 -24.27 -24.16 -1.24
C VAL A 546 -25.08 -23.88 -2.50
N ASN A 547 -26.13 -23.03 -2.41
CA ASN A 547 -26.96 -22.59 -3.54
C ASN A 547 -27.40 -23.74 -4.47
N ASP A 548 -27.93 -24.82 -3.90
CA ASP A 548 -28.33 -26.01 -4.65
C ASP A 548 -27.20 -26.65 -5.50
N GLY A 549 -25.94 -26.46 -5.10
CA GLY A 549 -24.78 -27.17 -5.61
C GLY A 549 -23.85 -27.60 -4.47
N MET A 550 -22.62 -27.98 -4.81
CA MET A 550 -21.57 -28.38 -3.89
C MET A 550 -20.34 -27.50 -4.11
N ALA A 551 -19.74 -27.01 -3.03
CA ALA A 551 -18.49 -26.26 -3.10
C ALA A 551 -17.40 -26.96 -2.29
N GLU A 552 -16.17 -26.96 -2.81
CA GLU A 552 -15.02 -27.43 -2.05
C GLU A 552 -14.76 -26.54 -0.84
N ASN A 553 -14.40 -27.16 0.28
CA ASN A 553 -14.00 -26.44 1.47
C ASN A 553 -12.89 -25.40 1.20
N GLY A 554 -12.89 -24.35 2.00
CA GLY A 554 -11.83 -23.36 2.03
C GLY A 554 -10.53 -23.91 2.63
N ILE A 555 -9.75 -23.02 3.24
CA ILE A 555 -8.46 -23.38 3.83
C ILE A 555 -8.66 -23.92 5.25
N ILE A 556 -8.02 -25.04 5.60
CA ILE A 556 -7.97 -25.57 6.97
C ILE A 556 -7.38 -24.51 7.91
N GLN A 557 -8.09 -24.19 9.00
CA GLN A 557 -7.68 -23.15 9.96
C GLN A 557 -7.06 -23.73 11.23
N ARG A 558 -7.49 -24.92 11.64
CA ARG A 558 -7.02 -25.63 12.83
C ARG A 558 -6.95 -27.12 12.55
N VAL A 559 -5.97 -27.79 13.12
CA VAL A 559 -5.91 -29.25 13.19
C VAL A 559 -5.73 -29.68 14.62
N ASP A 560 -6.68 -30.45 15.15
CA ASP A 560 -6.53 -31.08 16.46
C ASP A 560 -5.74 -32.39 16.30
N VAL A 561 -4.74 -32.59 17.15
CA VAL A 561 -3.87 -33.76 17.11
C VAL A 561 -4.19 -34.66 18.30
N PHE A 562 -4.40 -35.94 17.98
CA PHE A 562 -4.64 -37.01 18.93
C PHE A 562 -3.57 -38.09 18.80
N VAL A 563 -3.35 -38.85 19.86
CA VAL A 563 -2.56 -40.08 19.85
C VAL A 563 -3.40 -41.20 20.46
N ASN A 564 -3.44 -42.36 19.80
CA ASN A 564 -4.14 -43.52 20.34
C ASN A 564 -3.20 -44.43 21.17
N ASP A 565 -3.77 -45.44 21.82
CA ASP A 565 -3.05 -46.44 22.63
C ASP A 565 -1.93 -47.18 21.88
N LYS A 566 -1.96 -47.17 20.55
CA LYS A 566 -0.94 -47.75 19.66
C LYS A 566 0.15 -46.75 19.27
N ASN A 567 0.23 -45.59 19.93
CA ASN A 567 1.12 -44.47 19.61
C ASN A 567 0.99 -43.97 18.16
N LYS A 568 -0.20 -44.10 17.55
CA LYS A 568 -0.49 -43.56 16.22
C LYS A 568 -1.20 -42.23 16.33
N TYR A 569 -0.72 -41.27 15.54
CA TYR A 569 -1.30 -39.93 15.49
C TYR A 569 -2.55 -39.87 14.60
N GLN A 570 -3.63 -39.25 15.11
CA GLN A 570 -4.85 -38.92 14.37
C GLN A 570 -5.02 -37.40 14.28
N PHE A 571 -5.41 -36.89 13.11
CA PHE A 571 -5.46 -35.45 12.83
C PHE A 571 -6.86 -35.03 12.40
N VAL A 572 -7.53 -34.20 13.19
CA VAL A 572 -8.89 -33.71 12.90
C VAL A 572 -8.81 -32.29 12.38
N ALA A 573 -9.14 -32.09 11.10
CA ALA A 573 -9.08 -30.77 10.46
C ALA A 573 -10.38 -29.97 10.62
N PHE A 574 -10.22 -28.67 10.84
CA PHE A 574 -11.31 -27.71 10.93
C PHE A 574 -11.22 -26.69 9.80
N TYR A 575 -12.25 -26.66 8.98
CA TYR A 575 -12.50 -25.61 8.01
C TYR A 575 -13.31 -24.47 8.65
N PRO A 576 -13.35 -23.27 8.05
CA PRO A 576 -14.06 -22.13 8.63
C PRO A 576 -15.53 -22.41 8.92
N ALA A 577 -16.19 -23.24 8.12
CA ALA A 577 -17.58 -23.65 8.33
C ALA A 577 -17.77 -24.55 9.55
N ASP A 578 -16.80 -25.41 9.89
CA ASP A 578 -16.91 -26.35 11.00
C ASP A 578 -17.00 -25.66 12.36
N PHE A 579 -16.41 -24.46 12.49
CA PHE A 579 -16.47 -23.69 13.73
C PHE A 579 -17.89 -23.22 14.11
N TYR A 580 -18.83 -23.22 13.16
CA TYR A 580 -20.22 -22.83 13.37
C TYR A 580 -21.18 -24.01 13.57
N LYS A 581 -20.69 -25.25 13.45
CA LYS A 581 -21.46 -26.46 13.73
C LYS A 581 -21.63 -26.67 15.24
N ASP A 582 -22.57 -27.53 15.60
CA ASP A 582 -22.82 -27.91 17.00
C ASP A 582 -21.78 -28.92 17.50
N ASP A 583 -21.39 -29.85 16.62
CA ASP A 583 -20.45 -30.93 16.91
C ASP A 583 -19.12 -30.77 16.18
N PHE A 584 -18.07 -31.35 16.77
CA PHE A 584 -16.76 -31.44 16.14
C PHE A 584 -16.81 -32.36 14.90
N PRO A 585 -15.92 -32.15 13.91
CA PRO A 585 -15.71 -33.13 12.85
C PRO A 585 -15.42 -34.51 13.44
N GLN A 586 -16.11 -35.52 12.92
CA GLN A 586 -16.09 -36.89 13.44
C GLN A 586 -15.00 -37.76 12.79
N LEU A 587 -14.41 -37.29 11.68
CA LEU A 587 -13.41 -38.02 10.92
C LEU A 587 -12.07 -37.28 10.96
N ASP A 588 -11.00 -38.06 11.01
CA ASP A 588 -9.64 -37.58 10.80
C ASP A 588 -9.36 -37.27 9.32
N LEU A 589 -8.19 -36.73 9.02
CA LEU A 589 -7.74 -36.39 7.67
C LEU A 589 -7.57 -37.60 6.72
N SER A 590 -7.49 -38.81 7.27
CA SER A 590 -7.50 -40.06 6.50
C SER A 590 -8.93 -40.55 6.24
N GLY A 591 -9.93 -39.90 6.86
CA GLY A 591 -11.33 -40.22 6.78
C GLY A 591 -11.76 -41.37 7.69
N ASN A 592 -10.98 -41.68 8.72
CA ASN A 592 -11.29 -42.66 9.76
C ASN A 592 -11.95 -41.94 10.96
N LYS A 593 -12.78 -42.65 11.72
CA LYS A 593 -13.25 -42.13 13.02
C LYS A 593 -12.06 -41.99 13.96
N VAL A 594 -12.10 -40.97 14.82
CA VAL A 594 -11.13 -40.80 15.90
C VAL A 594 -11.37 -41.89 16.95
N ASP A 595 -10.32 -42.52 17.45
CA ASP A 595 -10.44 -43.64 18.38
C ASP A 595 -10.99 -43.15 19.72
N GLU A 596 -11.91 -43.89 20.35
CA GLU A 596 -12.58 -43.46 21.60
C GLU A 596 -11.60 -43.22 22.75
N ASN A 597 -10.52 -44.02 22.82
CA ASN A 597 -9.46 -43.91 23.83
C ASN A 597 -8.34 -42.95 23.43
N SER A 598 -8.47 -42.23 22.32
CA SER A 598 -7.38 -41.34 21.88
C SER A 598 -7.22 -40.13 22.81
N GLU A 599 -5.97 -39.84 23.17
CA GLU A 599 -5.62 -38.69 23.97
C GLU A 599 -5.43 -37.46 23.07
N PHE A 600 -6.09 -36.35 23.41
CA PHE A 600 -5.84 -35.07 22.76
C PHE A 600 -4.51 -34.48 23.23
N LEU A 601 -3.64 -34.10 22.28
CA LEU A 601 -2.34 -33.51 22.58
C LEU A 601 -2.36 -31.98 22.51
N PHE A 602 -2.72 -31.44 21.35
CA PHE A 602 -2.73 -30.00 21.07
C PHE A 602 -3.46 -29.65 19.77
N SER A 603 -3.80 -28.37 19.61
CA SER A 603 -4.35 -27.82 18.36
C SER A 603 -3.26 -27.09 17.59
N LEU A 604 -3.03 -27.46 16.33
CA LEU A 604 -2.09 -26.83 15.43
C LEU A 604 -2.78 -25.78 14.54
N PHE A 605 -2.12 -24.63 14.40
CA PHE A 605 -2.48 -23.57 13.46
C PHE A 605 -1.32 -23.28 12.51
N LYS A 606 -1.63 -22.62 11.38
CA LYS A 606 -0.60 -22.19 10.44
C LYS A 606 0.46 -21.33 11.15
N SER A 607 1.72 -21.62 10.86
CA SER A 607 2.90 -21.01 11.47
C SER A 607 3.08 -21.28 12.98
N ASP A 608 2.42 -22.29 13.55
CA ASP A 608 2.89 -22.84 14.83
C ASP A 608 4.20 -23.62 14.60
N LEU A 609 5.09 -23.59 15.60
CA LEU A 609 6.36 -24.32 15.56
C LEU A 609 6.13 -25.76 16.01
N ILE A 610 6.60 -26.71 15.21
CA ILE A 610 6.52 -28.15 15.52
C ILE A 610 7.91 -28.76 15.56
N GLY A 611 8.12 -29.66 16.52
CA GLY A 611 9.24 -30.61 16.52
C GLY A 611 8.73 -31.97 16.09
N PHE A 612 9.39 -32.63 15.15
CA PHE A 612 8.94 -33.93 14.67
C PHE A 612 10.08 -34.87 14.33
N THR A 613 9.85 -36.16 14.52
CA THR A 613 10.75 -37.24 14.09
C THR A 613 9.98 -38.18 13.18
N THR A 614 10.58 -38.58 12.06
CA THR A 614 10.04 -39.61 11.17
C THR A 614 10.87 -40.89 11.30
N ARG A 615 10.57 -41.92 10.50
CA ARG A 615 11.34 -43.19 10.45
C ARG A 615 12.86 -43.02 10.30
N THR A 616 13.34 -41.86 9.83
CA THR A 616 14.77 -41.53 9.73
C THR A 616 15.42 -41.14 11.07
N LYS A 617 14.68 -41.18 12.20
CA LYS A 617 15.14 -40.97 13.59
C LYS A 617 15.84 -39.64 13.93
N HIS A 618 15.91 -38.67 13.02
CA HIS A 618 16.38 -37.32 13.34
C HIS A 618 15.21 -36.40 13.71
N GLU A 619 15.30 -35.77 14.88
CA GLU A 619 14.36 -34.71 15.27
C GLU A 619 14.60 -33.46 14.43
N ARG A 620 13.51 -32.89 13.92
CA ARG A 620 13.51 -31.65 13.13
C ARG A 620 12.60 -30.63 13.75
N LEU A 621 12.99 -29.36 13.66
CA LEU A 621 12.20 -28.24 14.14
C LEU A 621 11.81 -27.34 12.96
N ALA A 622 10.52 -27.14 12.75
CA ALA A 622 10.01 -26.37 11.60
C ALA A 622 8.66 -25.73 11.88
N TYR A 623 8.35 -24.67 11.15
CA TYR A 623 7.03 -24.06 11.18
C TYR A 623 6.05 -24.83 10.33
N LEU A 624 4.83 -25.01 10.83
CA LEU A 624 3.75 -25.60 10.08
C LEU A 624 3.32 -24.68 8.91
N GLY A 625 3.43 -25.16 7.68
CA GLY A 625 3.02 -24.43 6.48
C GLY A 625 1.54 -24.61 6.19
N LEU A 626 1.15 -25.87 5.92
CA LEU A 626 -0.24 -26.29 5.72
C LEU A 626 -0.34 -27.79 6.03
N ILE A 627 -1.53 -28.27 6.32
CA ILE A 627 -1.81 -29.71 6.31
C ILE A 627 -2.71 -29.93 5.11
N THR A 628 -2.30 -30.78 4.17
CA THR A 628 -3.06 -31.06 2.95
C THR A 628 -3.63 -32.47 3.01
N SER A 629 -4.92 -32.61 2.68
CA SER A 629 -5.41 -33.85 2.10
C SER A 629 -4.71 -34.00 0.75
N GLY A 630 -3.91 -35.06 0.54
CA GLY A 630 -3.15 -35.23 -0.70
C GLY A 630 -4.03 -35.20 -1.97
N SER A 631 -3.39 -35.03 -3.12
CA SER A 631 -4.03 -35.14 -4.44
C SER A 631 -4.64 -36.53 -4.71
N GLU A 632 -4.19 -37.52 -3.93
CA GLU A 632 -4.76 -38.87 -3.87
C GLU A 632 -5.56 -38.99 -2.58
N LYS A 633 -6.79 -39.50 -2.70
CA LYS A 633 -7.85 -39.60 -1.68
C LYS A 633 -7.49 -40.41 -0.41
N THR A 634 -6.22 -40.73 -0.16
CA THR A 634 -5.76 -41.69 0.87
C THR A 634 -4.47 -41.31 1.62
N ASN A 635 -3.80 -40.20 1.32
CA ASN A 635 -2.54 -39.83 2.02
C ASN A 635 -2.57 -38.38 2.54
N SER A 636 -2.58 -38.22 3.88
CA SER A 636 -2.42 -36.92 4.52
C SER A 636 -0.95 -36.54 4.64
N ASP A 637 -0.59 -35.37 4.12
CA ASP A 637 0.78 -34.82 4.19
C ASP A 637 0.79 -33.58 5.08
N ILE A 638 1.83 -33.45 5.90
CA ILE A 638 2.12 -32.23 6.66
C ILE A 638 3.20 -31.46 5.91
N VAL A 639 2.85 -30.26 5.44
CA VAL A 639 3.77 -29.31 4.82
C VAL A 639 4.40 -28.45 5.90
N TYR A 640 5.72 -28.36 5.91
CA TYR A 640 6.47 -27.57 6.88
C TYR A 640 7.46 -26.63 6.19
N GLN A 641 7.92 -25.64 6.94
CA GLN A 641 8.84 -24.61 6.48
C GLN A 641 9.96 -24.44 7.49
N PRO A 642 11.23 -24.39 7.05
CA PRO A 642 12.36 -24.08 7.92
C PRO A 642 12.17 -22.71 8.60
N HIS A 643 12.75 -22.51 9.77
CA HIS A 643 12.57 -21.27 10.53
C HIS A 643 13.04 -20.03 9.77
N ASN A 644 14.09 -20.13 8.97
CA ASN A 644 14.59 -19.01 8.16
C ASN A 644 13.93 -18.92 6.78
N LEU A 645 12.97 -19.79 6.44
CA LEU A 645 12.41 -19.98 5.09
C LEU A 645 13.41 -20.38 3.99
N ALA A 646 14.64 -20.74 4.34
CA ALA A 646 15.61 -21.21 3.35
C ALA A 646 15.05 -22.42 2.61
N SER A 647 14.90 -22.29 1.29
CA SER A 647 14.59 -23.38 0.36
C SER A 647 13.43 -24.30 0.80
N TYR A 648 12.28 -23.72 1.19
CA TYR A 648 11.07 -24.51 1.50
C TYR A 648 10.49 -25.23 0.27
N LEU A 649 11.01 -24.92 -0.92
CA LEU A 649 10.76 -25.52 -2.21
C LEU A 649 11.99 -26.32 -2.64
N VAL A 650 11.80 -27.61 -2.92
CA VAL A 650 12.85 -28.51 -3.41
C VAL A 650 12.52 -28.97 -4.83
N PRO A 651 13.51 -29.26 -5.68
CA PRO A 651 13.24 -29.81 -7.00
C PRO A 651 12.39 -31.08 -6.96
N SER A 652 11.49 -31.19 -7.93
CA SER A 652 10.67 -32.36 -8.17
C SER A 652 11.40 -33.26 -9.15
N PHE A 653 11.49 -34.54 -8.83
CA PHE A 653 12.08 -35.55 -9.70
C PHE A 653 10.98 -36.45 -10.28
N ASP A 654 11.23 -37.03 -11.45
CA ASP A 654 10.41 -38.08 -12.05
C ASP A 654 10.70 -39.45 -11.40
N LYS A 655 10.01 -40.50 -11.84
CA LYS A 655 10.19 -41.86 -11.30
C LYS A 655 11.57 -42.46 -11.63
N LYS A 656 12.30 -41.87 -12.59
CA LYS A 656 13.63 -42.30 -13.03
C LYS A 656 14.76 -41.48 -12.36
N GLY A 657 14.42 -40.53 -11.50
CA GLY A 657 15.38 -39.69 -10.79
C GLY A 657 15.80 -38.42 -11.55
N ASN A 658 15.18 -38.12 -12.70
CA ASN A 658 15.49 -36.89 -13.44
C ASN A 658 14.68 -35.72 -12.90
N GLU A 659 15.30 -34.54 -12.84
CA GLU A 659 14.63 -33.30 -12.44
C GLU A 659 13.52 -32.95 -13.42
N LYS A 660 12.29 -32.78 -12.92
CA LYS A 660 11.15 -32.35 -13.72
C LYS A 660 11.31 -30.88 -14.05
N LEU A 661 11.09 -30.51 -15.30
CA LEU A 661 11.18 -29.13 -15.76
C LEU A 661 9.79 -28.56 -16.07
N LYS A 662 9.62 -27.26 -15.82
CA LYS A 662 8.52 -26.43 -16.29
C LYS A 662 8.64 -26.25 -17.82
N LYS A 663 7.57 -25.77 -18.48
CA LYS A 663 7.56 -25.48 -19.93
C LYS A 663 8.65 -24.50 -20.40
N ASN A 664 9.20 -23.69 -19.49
CA ASN A 664 10.28 -22.74 -19.75
C ASN A 664 11.68 -23.30 -19.45
N GLY A 665 11.82 -24.60 -19.13
CA GLY A 665 13.11 -25.26 -18.87
C GLY A 665 13.62 -25.15 -17.43
N GLU A 666 12.89 -24.52 -16.51
CA GLU A 666 13.28 -24.42 -15.10
C GLU A 666 12.85 -25.64 -14.28
N PRO A 667 13.58 -26.03 -13.22
CA PRO A 667 13.13 -27.05 -12.28
C PRO A 667 11.73 -26.78 -11.73
N LEU A 668 10.89 -27.80 -11.76
CA LEU A 668 9.61 -27.83 -11.07
C LEU A 668 9.89 -28.06 -9.59
N THR A 669 9.45 -27.17 -8.71
CA THR A 669 9.68 -27.30 -7.27
C THR A 669 8.45 -27.85 -6.53
N LYS A 670 8.65 -28.41 -5.33
CA LYS A 670 7.60 -28.87 -4.43
C LYS A 670 7.88 -28.48 -2.98
N PRO A 671 6.86 -28.26 -2.14
CA PRO A 671 7.07 -27.90 -0.75
C PRO A 671 7.66 -29.07 0.06
N LEU A 672 8.45 -28.74 1.08
CA LEU A 672 8.89 -29.70 2.10
C LEU A 672 7.68 -30.29 2.83
N LYS A 673 7.60 -31.62 2.83
CA LYS A 673 6.50 -32.36 3.45
C LYS A 673 6.95 -33.68 4.01
N PHE A 674 6.22 -34.18 5.00
CA PHE A 674 6.34 -35.56 5.47
C PHE A 674 4.97 -36.22 5.53
N LYS A 675 4.96 -37.54 5.33
CA LYS A 675 3.75 -38.35 5.45
C LYS A 675 3.43 -38.56 6.92
N VAL A 676 2.18 -38.34 7.30
CA VAL A 676 1.70 -38.58 8.66
C VAL A 676 2.00 -40.03 9.13
N THR A 677 1.89 -41.01 8.24
CA THR A 677 2.16 -42.44 8.52
C THR A 677 3.63 -42.78 8.84
N THR A 678 4.54 -41.82 8.64
CA THR A 678 5.98 -41.99 8.94
C THR A 678 6.40 -41.34 10.25
N LEU A 679 5.48 -40.62 10.91
CA LEU A 679 5.70 -39.85 12.12
C LEU A 679 5.83 -40.78 13.33
N THR A 680 6.90 -40.59 14.11
CA THR A 680 7.13 -41.32 15.38
C THR A 680 7.03 -40.41 16.60
N LEU A 681 7.30 -39.11 16.42
CA LEU A 681 7.19 -38.10 17.46
C LEU A 681 6.70 -36.80 16.87
N LEU A 682 5.79 -36.12 17.56
CA LEU A 682 5.33 -34.77 17.25
C LEU A 682 5.13 -33.96 18.52
N LYS A 683 5.76 -32.78 18.56
CA LYS A 683 5.69 -31.80 19.64
C LYS A 683 5.28 -30.44 19.08
N LYS A 684 4.58 -29.65 19.88
CA LYS A 684 4.22 -28.26 19.58
C LYS A 684 5.03 -27.31 20.47
N TYR A 685 5.47 -26.20 19.91
CA TYR A 685 6.21 -25.17 20.63
C TYR A 685 5.54 -23.80 20.48
N GLN A 686 5.56 -23.03 21.55
CA GLN A 686 5.28 -21.59 21.53
C GLN A 686 6.58 -20.83 21.35
N VAL A 687 6.57 -19.87 20.42
CA VAL A 687 7.73 -19.02 20.12
C VAL A 687 7.43 -17.60 20.57
N SER A 688 8.33 -17.04 21.38
CA SER A 688 8.30 -15.62 21.75
C SER A 688 8.73 -14.75 20.57
N VAL A 689 8.41 -13.46 20.61
CA VAL A 689 8.76 -12.53 19.52
C VAL A 689 10.26 -12.37 19.28
N LEU A 690 11.11 -12.76 20.24
CA LEU A 690 12.57 -12.76 20.11
C LEU A 690 13.15 -14.17 19.82
N GLY A 691 12.30 -15.14 19.43
CA GLY A 691 12.74 -16.47 19.02
C GLY A 691 12.95 -17.49 20.15
N GLY A 692 12.73 -17.10 21.42
CA GLY A 692 12.71 -18.06 22.54
C GLY A 692 11.58 -19.08 22.40
N LYS A 693 11.85 -20.36 22.67
CA LYS A 693 10.96 -21.51 22.41
C LYS A 693 10.57 -22.19 23.72
N VAL A 694 9.30 -22.52 23.88
CA VAL A 694 8.78 -23.29 25.03
C VAL A 694 7.88 -24.39 24.50
N GLU A 695 8.10 -25.64 24.92
CA GLU A 695 7.24 -26.77 24.55
C GLU A 695 5.85 -26.60 25.16
N VAL A 696 4.81 -26.84 24.36
CA VAL A 696 3.41 -26.83 24.82
C VAL A 696 3.06 -28.22 25.32
N LYS A 697 2.77 -28.32 26.61
CA LYS A 697 2.33 -29.55 27.28
C LYS A 697 0.92 -29.35 27.85
N ASN A 698 0.11 -30.39 27.87
CA ASN A 698 -1.23 -30.41 28.50
C ASN A 698 -2.17 -29.31 27.96
N GLU A 699 -2.20 -29.07 26.65
CA GLU A 699 -3.12 -28.09 26.05
C GLU A 699 -4.56 -28.61 26.18
N LYS A 700 -5.49 -27.75 26.60
CA LYS A 700 -6.92 -28.10 26.60
C LYS A 700 -7.49 -27.96 25.20
N ARG A 701 -8.27 -28.95 24.75
CA ARG A 701 -8.94 -28.91 23.45
C ARG A 701 -9.85 -27.69 23.35
N LEU A 702 -9.66 -26.92 22.28
CA LEU A 702 -10.35 -25.64 22.09
C LEU A 702 -11.80 -25.85 21.62
N PRO A 703 -12.82 -25.24 22.28
CA PRO A 703 -14.23 -25.43 21.93
C PRO A 703 -14.63 -24.77 20.59
N LEU A 704 -15.80 -25.15 20.06
CA LEU A 704 -16.42 -24.50 18.89
C LEU A 704 -17.09 -23.16 19.26
N ILE A 705 -17.45 -22.34 18.26
CA ILE A 705 -18.01 -20.99 18.50
C ILE A 705 -19.31 -21.06 19.32
N LYS A 706 -20.21 -21.99 18.97
CA LYS A 706 -21.48 -22.16 19.70
C LYS A 706 -21.26 -22.59 21.15
N GLN A 707 -20.32 -23.50 21.39
CA GLN A 707 -19.94 -23.95 22.73
C GLN A 707 -19.31 -22.80 23.55
N MET A 708 -18.43 -22.00 22.93
CA MET A 708 -17.86 -20.80 23.56
C MET A 708 -18.94 -19.80 23.98
N ARG A 709 -19.95 -19.57 23.13
CA ARG A 709 -21.07 -18.65 23.44
C ARG A 709 -21.92 -19.15 24.61
N LYS A 710 -22.28 -20.44 24.65
CA LYS A 710 -23.01 -21.03 25.78
C LYS A 710 -22.24 -20.88 27.10
N ASN A 711 -20.92 -21.06 27.08
CA ASN A 711 -20.08 -20.91 28.25
C ASN A 711 -19.93 -19.44 28.70
N LYS A 712 -20.09 -18.49 27.79
CA LYS A 712 -20.01 -17.04 28.08
C LYS A 712 -21.26 -16.47 28.73
N VAL A 713 -22.42 -17.12 28.59
CA VAL A 713 -23.67 -16.73 29.26
C VAL A 713 -23.71 -17.25 30.71
N LYS A 714 -22.86 -18.24 31.04
CA LYS A 714 -22.72 -18.81 32.38
C LYS A 714 -21.67 -18.09 33.26
N LYS A 715 -21.01 -17.06 32.76
CA LYS A 715 -20.05 -16.20 33.47
C LYS A 715 -20.51 -14.76 33.34
#